data_AF-A0AAF0EAM7-F1
#
_entry.id   AF-A0AAF0EAM7-F1
#
_cell.length_a   1.000
_cell.length_b   1.000
_cell.length_c   1.000
_cell.angle_alpha   90.00
_cell.angle_beta   90.00
_cell.angle_gamma   90.00
#
_symmetry.space_group_name_H-M   'P 1'
#
loop_
_entity.id
_entity.type
_entity.pdbx_description
1 polymer ?
#
loop_
_entity_poly.entity_id
_entity_poly.type
_entity_poly.pdbx_seq_one_letter_code
_entity_poly.pdbx_strand_id
1 'polypeptide(L)'
;MGASEPNSSTDAPRSRGDALLARYGGKNGPTGHASVGDSGEPVSLSTFIGGQAKAAPLGKLEGNGRTYTGDSTPEDFQKLPGLANEHSLASFLAKREQELHPELCRATTSEAAKPADAPAEAAEQPAPAQPTLSTDEEKSVAPRPQRSTTGKEIVVLISGSGSNLQALIDATCGETPRIQGAHIARVLSNRKNAYGLERAKNVEPPIPTLVHSLKTYQNRHPGKTRDDYDLVLAEKVLGEGRVPDLVVLAGFMHIVSETFLSAMGHTTSLAEPPAMAKRPDHPVPIINLHPALPGAFDGAHAIERAYEAFQVGEIEHTGVMVHEVVAEVDRGAPILVRPVPIRKGEPLDDLETRMHAVEHDILVEAVADVLSGKRSLTTSVVPVSEAVPSNGVTTVLRLDAQGQWTPLAQPLVVYEDDMVWVQGTPSFVWRGRYATRAVPDDAQREATEHQGLESPAFLRAVGGRLTTLLGARDAAPAAQRLFVVRSDVDGTWVDEVPVSAASLCSAFSAVLQTPQGVHVWHGIGSDAMQKQCAVEWARGLASSHRDVDTPALLALVDGHEMADGWHHRHRAALAPETRSVQLYAPASATTPVPFAWARVPSGHVSIIDARLEIYVLVGAGARADRQALAQALDRAETLAAHVRGPMRAPVHVLEAPTLVPLDLRVLARDYWNERLSVHGVVPNSLVLFNVRSLAEARAALA
;
A
#
# COMPACT_ATOMS: atom_id res chain seq x y z
N MET A 1 -53.81 -3.48 2.04
CA MET A 1 -53.80 -2.18 1.32
C MET A 1 -53.57 -1.09 2.33
N GLY A 2 -52.67 -0.15 2.05
CA GLY A 2 -52.64 1.18 2.66
C GLY A 2 -51.64 1.36 3.80
N ALA A 3 -50.59 2.13 3.50
CA ALA A 3 -49.47 2.54 4.35
C ALA A 3 -49.80 3.73 5.27
N SER A 4 -48.98 3.95 6.32
CA SER A 4 -48.40 5.27 6.69
C SER A 4 -47.61 5.21 8.02
N GLU A 5 -46.32 5.58 7.98
CA GLU A 5 -45.57 6.17 9.13
C GLU A 5 -45.68 7.73 9.05
N PRO A 6 -45.37 8.50 10.12
CA PRO A 6 -44.00 9.09 10.25
C PRO A 6 -43.49 9.43 11.68
N ASN A 7 -42.16 9.71 11.74
CA ASN A 7 -41.09 10.24 12.67
C ASN A 7 -41.33 10.52 14.20
N SER A 8 -40.39 10.59 15.18
CA SER A 8 -38.90 10.50 15.29
C SER A 8 -38.31 10.65 16.73
N SER A 9 -37.13 10.02 16.96
CA SER A 9 -35.88 10.46 17.67
C SER A 9 -35.90 10.72 19.20
N THR A 10 -34.88 10.38 20.01
CA THR A 10 -33.42 10.56 19.83
C THR A 10 -32.55 9.65 20.72
N ASP A 11 -31.56 9.01 20.08
CA ASP A 11 -30.37 8.37 20.64
C ASP A 11 -29.14 9.31 20.44
N ALA A 12 -28.20 9.34 21.39
CA ALA A 12 -27.02 10.23 21.38
C ALA A 12 -25.83 9.66 20.56
N PRO A 13 -24.99 10.50 19.92
CA PRO A 13 -23.98 10.04 18.95
C PRO A 13 -22.67 9.56 19.61
N ARG A 14 -22.20 8.36 19.20
CA ARG A 14 -20.87 7.82 19.51
C ARG A 14 -19.79 8.37 18.58
N SER A 15 -18.57 8.50 19.11
CA SER A 15 -17.45 9.20 18.48
C SER A 15 -16.75 8.36 17.41
N ARG A 16 -16.07 9.04 16.47
CA ARG A 16 -15.34 8.45 15.33
C ARG A 16 -14.17 7.54 15.73
N GLY A 17 -13.73 7.58 17.00
CA GLY A 17 -12.70 6.69 17.55
C GLY A 17 -13.18 5.25 17.75
N ASP A 18 -14.49 5.03 17.90
CA ASP A 18 -15.06 3.71 18.15
C ASP A 18 -15.12 2.82 16.89
N ALA A 19 -14.96 3.41 15.69
CA ALA A 19 -15.09 2.70 14.40
C ALA A 19 -13.80 1.98 13.95
N LEU A 20 -12.63 2.37 14.47
CA LEU A 20 -11.33 1.72 14.16
C LEU A 20 -11.04 0.54 15.10
N LEU A 21 -11.36 0.69 16.40
CA LEU A 21 -11.30 -0.38 17.40
C LEU A 21 -12.29 -1.53 17.13
N ALA A 22 -13.40 -1.25 16.44
CA ALA A 22 -14.39 -2.25 16.03
C ALA A 22 -13.97 -3.10 14.81
N ARG A 23 -12.95 -2.68 14.04
CA ARG A 23 -12.50 -3.43 12.86
C ARG A 23 -11.38 -4.44 13.14
N TYR A 24 -10.62 -4.29 14.22
CA TYR A 24 -9.49 -5.17 14.55
C TYR A 24 -9.41 -5.57 16.05
N GLY A 25 -10.53 -5.44 16.77
CA GLY A 25 -10.75 -6.09 18.07
C GLY A 25 -9.98 -5.47 19.24
N GLY A 26 -10.48 -4.34 19.72
CA GLY A 26 -10.06 -3.74 20.98
C GLY A 26 -9.86 -4.74 22.12
N LYS A 27 -8.81 -4.46 22.89
CA LYS A 27 -8.20 -5.20 24.00
C LYS A 27 -7.86 -6.69 23.84
N ASN A 28 -8.43 -7.45 22.90
CA ASN A 28 -7.97 -8.76 22.39
C ASN A 28 -8.78 -9.08 21.11
N GLY A 29 -8.13 -9.18 19.94
CA GLY A 29 -8.77 -9.47 18.64
C GLY A 29 -9.77 -10.65 18.63
N PRO A 30 -10.63 -10.78 17.61
CA PRO A 30 -11.86 -11.57 17.67
C PRO A 30 -11.60 -13.04 18.02
N THR A 31 -12.28 -13.44 19.08
CA THR A 31 -12.31 -14.76 19.67
C THR A 31 -13.76 -15.19 19.71
N GLY A 32 -14.13 -16.18 18.91
CA GLY A 32 -15.50 -16.66 18.80
C GLY A 32 -15.56 -18.11 18.34
N HIS A 33 -16.53 -18.89 18.82
CA HIS A 33 -16.71 -20.28 18.39
C HIS A 33 -17.22 -20.37 16.95
N ALA A 34 -16.58 -21.20 16.12
CA ALA A 34 -17.11 -21.59 14.81
C ALA A 34 -17.27 -23.12 14.77
N SER A 35 -18.51 -23.59 14.61
CA SER A 35 -18.82 -24.99 14.30
C SER A 35 -19.16 -25.10 12.82
N VAL A 36 -18.58 -26.06 12.11
CA VAL A 36 -18.92 -26.25 10.69
C VAL A 36 -20.33 -26.82 10.53
N GLY A 37 -21.20 -26.06 9.89
CA GLY A 37 -22.33 -26.59 9.12
C GLY A 37 -21.81 -27.04 7.75
N ASP A 38 -21.97 -28.34 7.47
CA ASP A 38 -21.89 -29.13 6.23
C ASP A 38 -20.94 -28.77 5.05
N SER A 39 -20.19 -27.67 5.03
CA SER A 39 -19.35 -27.29 3.88
C SER A 39 -17.86 -27.46 4.19
N GLY A 40 -17.20 -28.37 3.46
CA GLY A 40 -15.76 -28.61 3.53
C GLY A 40 -14.90 -27.62 2.73
N GLU A 41 -15.37 -26.37 2.56
CA GLU A 41 -14.68 -25.35 1.74
C GLU A 41 -13.68 -24.51 2.58
N PRO A 42 -12.57 -24.04 1.99
CA PRO A 42 -11.61 -23.14 2.64
C PRO A 42 -12.25 -21.77 2.94
N VAL A 43 -11.88 -21.13 4.06
CA VAL A 43 -12.39 -19.80 4.45
C VAL A 43 -11.22 -18.86 4.77
N SER A 44 -11.28 -17.60 4.32
CA SER A 44 -10.33 -16.54 4.69
C SER A 44 -10.67 -15.96 6.07
N LEU A 45 -9.64 -15.56 6.80
CA LEU A 45 -9.77 -14.95 8.12
C LEU A 45 -10.63 -13.67 8.10
N SER A 46 -10.58 -12.88 7.03
CA SER A 46 -11.40 -11.66 6.89
C SER A 46 -12.90 -11.96 6.75
N THR A 47 -13.26 -13.02 6.02
CA THR A 47 -14.66 -13.48 5.84
C THR A 47 -15.17 -14.15 7.11
N PHE A 48 -14.28 -14.86 7.81
CA PHE A 48 -14.50 -15.50 9.10
C PHE A 48 -14.81 -14.49 10.22
N ILE A 49 -14.12 -13.33 10.24
CA ILE A 49 -14.28 -12.29 11.26
C ILE A 49 -15.38 -11.27 10.91
N GLY A 50 -15.58 -10.98 9.61
CA GLY A 50 -16.45 -9.90 9.13
C GLY A 50 -17.94 -10.24 8.98
N GLY A 51 -18.35 -11.49 9.24
CA GLY A 51 -19.76 -11.90 9.18
C GLY A 51 -20.41 -11.84 7.79
N GLN A 52 -19.61 -11.87 6.70
CA GLN A 52 -20.10 -11.75 5.32
C GLN A 52 -19.97 -13.04 4.50
N ALA A 53 -19.89 -14.21 5.15
CA ALA A 53 -19.96 -15.48 4.42
C ALA A 53 -21.27 -15.57 3.61
N LYS A 54 -21.16 -15.74 2.29
CA LYS A 54 -22.29 -16.08 1.40
C LYS A 54 -22.59 -17.59 1.35
N ALA A 55 -21.78 -18.41 2.01
CA ALA A 55 -22.05 -19.83 2.22
C ALA A 55 -22.94 -20.04 3.46
N ALA A 56 -23.58 -21.22 3.55
CA ALA A 56 -24.50 -21.55 4.64
C ALA A 56 -23.90 -21.18 6.01
N PRO A 57 -24.63 -20.46 6.87
CA PRO A 57 -24.08 -19.94 8.10
C PRO A 57 -23.57 -21.10 8.97
N LEU A 58 -22.25 -21.13 9.17
CA LEU A 58 -21.62 -21.86 10.25
C LEU A 58 -22.31 -21.39 11.54
N GLY A 59 -22.78 -22.33 12.35
CA GLY A 59 -23.71 -22.10 13.46
C GLY A 59 -23.38 -20.87 14.31
N LYS A 60 -24.43 -20.15 14.74
CA LYS A 60 -24.36 -18.92 15.55
C LYS A 60 -23.22 -18.98 16.57
N LEU A 61 -22.31 -17.99 16.50
CA LEU A 61 -21.41 -17.60 17.58
C LEU A 61 -22.21 -17.40 18.87
N GLU A 62 -22.05 -18.27 19.87
CA GLU A 62 -22.58 -18.00 21.21
C GLU A 62 -21.68 -17.00 21.94
N GLY A 63 -22.11 -15.74 21.89
CA GLY A 63 -21.48 -14.61 22.57
C GLY A 63 -21.93 -13.31 21.90
N ASN A 64 -22.86 -12.59 22.53
CA ASN A 64 -23.55 -11.44 21.93
C ASN A 64 -22.75 -10.13 21.91
N GLY A 65 -21.42 -10.15 22.12
CA GLY A 65 -20.53 -8.99 21.91
C GLY A 65 -20.91 -7.70 22.66
N ARG A 66 -21.79 -7.78 23.67
CA ARG A 66 -22.29 -6.65 24.45
C ARG A 66 -22.30 -7.04 25.92
N THR A 67 -21.45 -6.41 26.72
CA THR A 67 -21.72 -6.20 28.14
C THR A 67 -21.34 -4.76 28.52
N TYR A 68 -22.33 -3.86 28.36
CA TYR A 68 -22.58 -2.80 29.33
C TYR A 68 -23.95 -3.13 29.94
N THR A 69 -24.00 -3.26 31.25
CA THR A 69 -25.22 -3.56 32.02
C THR A 69 -25.95 -2.26 32.32
N GLY A 70 -27.14 -2.08 31.75
CA GLY A 70 -28.05 -0.98 32.08
C GLY A 70 -29.34 -1.08 31.27
N ASP A 71 -30.47 -1.09 31.96
CA ASP A 71 -31.80 -1.34 31.41
C ASP A 71 -32.28 -0.20 30.50
N SER A 72 -32.62 -0.51 29.25
CA SER A 72 -33.52 0.32 28.42
C SER A 72 -34.09 -0.47 27.23
N THR A 73 -35.36 -0.23 26.92
CA THR A 73 -36.27 -1.04 26.08
C THR A 73 -36.25 -0.70 24.57
N PRO A 74 -36.81 -1.56 23.69
CA PRO A 74 -36.58 -1.56 22.22
C PRO A 74 -37.23 -0.44 21.37
N GLU A 75 -37.62 0.71 21.92
CA GLU A 75 -38.41 1.71 21.18
C GLU A 75 -37.60 2.81 20.46
N ASP A 76 -36.27 2.85 20.56
CA ASP A 76 -35.45 3.94 19.99
C ASP A 76 -35.00 3.75 18.52
N PHE A 77 -35.47 2.70 17.83
CA PHE A 77 -34.99 2.35 16.49
C PHE A 77 -35.88 2.75 15.31
N GLN A 78 -36.70 3.79 15.44
CA GLN A 78 -37.35 4.38 14.25
C GLN A 78 -37.48 5.90 14.35
N LYS A 79 -36.50 6.58 13.76
CA LYS A 79 -36.64 7.55 12.65
C LYS A 79 -35.58 8.64 12.73
N LEU A 80 -34.68 8.66 11.76
CA LEU A 80 -33.75 9.77 11.51
C LEU A 80 -33.93 10.30 10.09
N PRO A 81 -34.08 11.62 9.91
CA PRO A 81 -34.17 12.28 8.62
C PRO A 81 -32.79 12.32 7.95
N GLY A 82 -32.73 12.11 6.63
CA GLY A 82 -31.49 12.26 5.87
C GLY A 82 -31.41 11.60 4.50
N LEU A 83 -32.44 10.85 4.07
CA LEU A 83 -32.54 10.33 2.70
C LEU A 83 -33.69 11.02 1.93
N ALA A 84 -33.49 12.30 1.59
CA ALA A 84 -34.14 12.97 0.46
C ALA A 84 -33.51 14.37 0.24
N ASN A 85 -32.64 14.45 -0.76
CA ASN A 85 -32.12 15.62 -1.50
C ASN A 85 -31.57 16.89 -0.80
N GLU A 86 -30.44 17.33 -1.36
CA GLU A 86 -29.72 18.61 -1.27
C GLU A 86 -29.23 19.08 0.12
N HIS A 87 -27.97 18.73 0.44
CA HIS A 87 -26.85 19.64 0.77
C HIS A 87 -25.68 18.77 1.33
N SER A 88 -24.47 19.00 0.83
CA SER A 88 -23.33 18.06 0.95
C SER A 88 -22.87 17.75 2.39
N LEU A 89 -22.10 16.66 2.56
CA LEU A 89 -21.38 16.29 3.78
C LEU A 89 -20.56 17.46 4.39
N ALA A 90 -20.10 18.40 3.56
CA ALA A 90 -19.36 19.58 4.02
C ALA A 90 -20.24 20.55 4.83
N SER A 91 -21.52 20.70 4.48
CA SER A 91 -22.49 21.52 5.21
C SER A 91 -22.86 20.92 6.56
N PHE A 92 -22.85 19.59 6.68
CA PHE A 92 -23.04 18.88 7.94
C PHE A 92 -21.83 19.04 8.87
N LEU A 93 -20.61 18.96 8.32
CA LEU A 93 -19.38 19.15 9.07
C LEU A 93 -19.19 20.59 9.56
N ALA A 94 -19.49 21.60 8.72
CA ALA A 94 -19.43 23.01 9.12
C ALA A 94 -20.42 23.36 10.24
N LYS A 95 -21.62 22.76 10.22
CA LYS A 95 -22.61 22.93 11.29
C LYS A 95 -22.15 22.26 12.59
N ARG A 96 -21.50 21.09 12.49
CA ARG A 96 -20.93 20.38 13.65
C ARG A 96 -19.72 21.09 14.25
N GLU A 97 -18.93 21.77 13.43
CA GLU A 97 -17.80 22.60 13.84
C GLU A 97 -18.27 23.85 14.62
N GLN A 98 -19.39 24.47 14.20
CA GLN A 98 -20.08 25.54 14.94
C GLN A 98 -20.64 25.09 16.29
N GLU A 99 -21.15 23.86 16.39
CA GLU A 99 -21.71 23.28 17.62
C GLU A 99 -20.63 22.82 18.62
N LEU A 100 -19.48 22.36 18.13
CA LEU A 100 -18.37 21.84 18.95
C LEU A 100 -17.42 22.93 19.47
N HIS A 101 -17.35 24.08 18.78
CA HIS A 101 -16.48 25.19 19.16
C HIS A 101 -17.20 26.55 19.14
N PRO A 102 -18.20 26.77 20.01
CA PRO A 102 -18.96 28.03 20.04
C PRO A 102 -18.09 29.25 20.37
N GLU A 103 -16.98 29.06 21.09
CA GLU A 103 -16.04 30.12 21.49
C GLU A 103 -15.23 30.68 20.30
N LEU A 104 -15.02 29.90 19.24
CA LEU A 104 -14.28 30.31 18.03
C LEU A 104 -15.15 31.09 17.04
N CYS A 105 -16.47 31.14 17.24
CA CYS A 105 -17.41 31.88 16.39
C CYS A 105 -17.80 33.28 16.95
N ARG A 106 -17.13 33.77 18.00
CA ARG A 106 -17.41 35.10 18.58
C ARG A 106 -16.74 36.30 17.88
N ALA A 107 -16.25 36.12 16.66
CA ALA A 107 -15.75 37.21 15.85
C ALA A 107 -16.41 37.24 14.47
N THR A 108 -17.75 37.22 14.43
CA THR A 108 -18.59 37.95 13.45
C THR A 108 -20.03 37.50 13.57
N THR A 109 -20.86 38.24 14.31
CA THR A 109 -22.26 38.50 13.92
C THR A 109 -22.78 39.69 14.71
N SER A 110 -22.90 40.84 14.05
CA SER A 110 -23.95 41.81 14.39
C SER A 110 -25.22 41.31 13.72
N GLU A 111 -26.14 40.73 14.50
CA GLU A 111 -27.48 40.36 14.04
C GLU A 111 -28.29 41.61 13.67
N ALA A 112 -28.89 41.57 12.48
CA ALA A 112 -29.96 42.47 12.09
C ALA A 112 -31.31 41.89 12.60
N ALA A 113 -31.95 42.61 13.52
CA ALA A 113 -33.35 42.41 13.87
C ALA A 113 -34.28 43.14 12.88
N LYS A 114 -35.46 42.54 12.64
CA LYS A 114 -36.52 42.94 11.70
C LYS A 114 -37.28 44.23 12.11
N PRO A 115 -38.07 44.83 11.20
CA PRO A 115 -38.54 46.21 11.27
C PRO A 115 -39.86 46.37 12.05
N ALA A 116 -39.99 47.45 12.83
CA ALA A 116 -41.26 48.14 13.11
C ALA A 116 -41.02 49.54 13.71
N ASP A 117 -41.71 50.51 13.11
CA ASP A 117 -42.17 51.83 13.57
C ASP A 117 -41.21 52.92 14.09
N ALA A 118 -41.18 54.01 13.31
CA ALA A 118 -40.65 55.34 13.65
C ALA A 118 -41.55 56.06 14.68
N PRO A 119 -41.05 57.09 15.40
CA PRO A 119 -41.04 58.43 14.80
C PRO A 119 -39.88 59.39 15.21
N ALA A 120 -39.67 60.36 14.31
CA ALA A 120 -39.37 61.79 14.51
C ALA A 120 -37.96 62.30 14.90
N GLU A 121 -37.42 63.11 13.96
CA GLU A 121 -36.76 64.43 14.13
C GLU A 121 -35.36 64.47 14.80
N ALA A 122 -34.31 65.16 14.30
CA ALA A 122 -34.18 66.15 13.23
C ALA A 122 -32.68 66.39 12.86
N ALA A 123 -32.47 66.85 11.61
CA ALA A 123 -31.44 67.80 11.09
C ALA A 123 -29.94 67.43 11.15
N GLU A 124 -29.06 67.67 10.17
CA GLU A 124 -29.07 68.58 8.99
C GLU A 124 -27.88 68.24 8.01
N GLN A 125 -28.18 68.05 6.71
CA GLN A 125 -27.51 68.45 5.42
C GLN A 125 -25.95 68.52 5.19
N PRO A 126 -25.45 68.71 3.93
CA PRO A 126 -25.60 67.94 2.68
C PRO A 126 -24.25 67.59 2.00
N ALA A 127 -24.30 66.77 0.93
CA ALA A 127 -23.16 66.37 0.09
C ALA A 127 -22.62 67.49 -0.83
N PRO A 128 -21.38 67.35 -1.34
CA PRO A 128 -21.07 67.85 -2.68
C PRO A 128 -20.52 66.77 -3.63
N ALA A 129 -20.83 66.97 -4.90
CA ALA A 129 -20.44 66.17 -6.04
C ALA A 129 -18.97 66.37 -6.46
N GLN A 130 -18.49 65.41 -7.25
CA GLN A 130 -17.14 65.16 -7.77
C GLN A 130 -16.44 66.36 -8.45
N PRO A 131 -15.10 66.31 -8.54
CA PRO A 131 -14.39 66.89 -9.68
C PRO A 131 -13.75 65.83 -10.60
N THR A 132 -13.88 66.10 -11.89
CA THR A 132 -13.29 65.42 -13.04
C THR A 132 -11.80 65.75 -13.25
N LEU A 133 -11.09 64.78 -13.86
CA LEU A 133 -9.70 64.71 -14.35
C LEU A 133 -8.91 66.00 -14.61
N SER A 134 -7.69 66.08 -14.07
CA SER A 134 -6.48 66.51 -14.80
C SER A 134 -5.21 65.99 -14.10
N THR A 135 -4.44 65.20 -14.85
CA THR A 135 -2.96 65.07 -14.93
C THR A 135 -2.11 65.02 -13.66
N ASP A 136 -1.28 63.96 -13.63
CA ASP A 136 -0.01 63.80 -12.92
C ASP A 136 -0.06 63.72 -11.39
N GLU A 137 -0.11 62.48 -10.88
CA GLU A 137 0.83 61.96 -9.89
C GLU A 137 0.61 60.45 -9.72
N GLU A 138 1.49 59.67 -10.37
CA GLU A 138 1.57 58.21 -10.24
C GLU A 138 1.79 57.81 -8.78
N LYS A 139 0.81 57.15 -8.17
CA LYS A 139 1.06 56.32 -6.99
C LYS A 139 1.94 55.15 -7.43
N SER A 140 3.21 55.23 -7.08
CA SER A 140 4.21 54.18 -7.18
C SER A 140 3.67 52.85 -6.65
N VAL A 141 3.21 52.00 -7.58
CA VAL A 141 3.08 50.56 -7.38
C VAL A 141 4.51 50.05 -7.44
N ALA A 142 5.01 49.44 -6.35
CA ALA A 142 6.31 48.79 -6.36
C ALA A 142 6.41 47.89 -7.63
N PRO A 143 7.46 48.03 -8.45
CA PRO A 143 7.54 47.30 -9.71
C PRO A 143 7.44 45.81 -9.42
N ARG A 144 6.47 45.15 -10.07
CA ARG A 144 6.30 43.71 -9.95
C ARG A 144 7.58 43.03 -10.41
N PRO A 145 8.02 41.95 -9.75
CA PRO A 145 9.25 41.25 -10.12
C PRO A 145 9.13 40.79 -11.58
N GLN A 146 10.04 41.27 -12.43
CA GLN A 146 10.11 40.84 -13.81
C GLN A 146 10.60 39.39 -13.86
N ARG A 147 9.82 38.53 -14.51
CA ARG A 147 10.18 37.13 -14.72
C ARG A 147 10.71 36.89 -16.13
N SER A 148 11.62 35.93 -16.27
CA SER A 148 11.99 35.42 -17.59
C SER A 148 10.81 34.67 -18.22
N THR A 149 10.69 34.74 -19.54
CA THR A 149 9.80 33.89 -20.36
C THR A 149 10.60 33.04 -21.36
N THR A 150 11.92 32.96 -21.18
CA THR A 150 12.85 32.23 -22.03
C THR A 150 13.69 31.26 -21.23
N GLY A 151 14.31 30.29 -21.90
CA GLY A 151 15.10 29.22 -21.24
C GLY A 151 14.27 27.97 -20.93
N LYS A 152 14.72 27.19 -19.95
CA LYS A 152 14.10 25.91 -19.55
C LYS A 152 12.69 26.10 -19.01
N GLU A 153 11.73 25.28 -19.46
CA GLU A 153 10.32 25.38 -19.09
C GLU A 153 9.96 24.48 -17.92
N ILE A 154 9.43 25.09 -16.86
CA ILE A 154 8.91 24.39 -15.67
C ILE A 154 7.39 24.43 -15.68
N VAL A 155 6.74 23.30 -15.46
CA VAL A 155 5.29 23.21 -15.23
C VAL A 155 5.04 22.84 -13.76
N VAL A 156 4.24 23.63 -13.05
CA VAL A 156 3.99 23.41 -11.62
C VAL A 156 2.54 22.99 -11.38
N LEU A 157 2.33 21.90 -10.65
CA LEU A 157 1.02 21.39 -10.25
C LEU A 157 0.79 21.69 -8.76
N ILE A 158 -0.40 22.20 -8.42
CA ILE A 158 -0.75 22.63 -7.05
C ILE A 158 -2.18 22.24 -6.66
N SER A 159 -2.47 22.21 -5.35
CA SER A 159 -3.85 22.06 -4.84
C SER A 159 -4.28 23.11 -3.81
N GLY A 160 -3.34 23.87 -3.24
CA GLY A 160 -3.57 24.68 -2.04
C GLY A 160 -3.13 26.14 -2.14
N SER A 161 -2.55 26.65 -1.04
CA SER A 161 -2.13 28.04 -0.88
C SER A 161 -1.02 28.47 -1.84
N GLY A 162 -0.23 27.52 -2.34
CA GLY A 162 0.87 27.74 -3.28
C GLY A 162 2.08 28.43 -2.67
N SER A 163 2.39 28.20 -1.39
CA SER A 163 3.64 28.69 -0.77
C SER A 163 4.89 28.13 -1.46
N ASN A 164 4.91 26.81 -1.75
CA ASN A 164 5.96 26.18 -2.56
C ASN A 164 6.05 26.77 -3.98
N LEU A 165 4.91 27.10 -4.60
CA LEU A 165 4.89 27.81 -5.89
C LEU A 165 5.48 29.22 -5.76
N GLN A 166 5.19 29.94 -4.67
CA GLN A 166 5.78 31.26 -4.43
C GLN A 166 7.30 31.19 -4.35
N ALA A 167 7.85 30.21 -3.62
CA ALA A 167 9.30 30.00 -3.55
C ALA A 167 9.93 29.78 -4.93
N LEU A 168 9.27 29.01 -5.81
CA LEU A 168 9.73 28.80 -7.19
C LEU A 168 9.60 30.05 -8.06
N ILE A 169 8.53 30.83 -7.89
CA ILE A 169 8.36 32.13 -8.54
C ILE A 169 9.53 33.04 -8.14
N ASP A 170 9.75 33.23 -6.84
CA ASP A 170 10.79 34.11 -6.31
C ASP A 170 12.18 33.66 -6.75
N ALA A 171 12.41 32.35 -6.87
CA ALA A 171 13.68 31.79 -7.33
C ALA A 171 13.92 31.91 -8.84
N THR A 172 12.88 32.14 -9.65
CA THR A 172 12.97 32.31 -11.12
C THR A 172 12.81 33.77 -11.57
N CYS A 173 12.50 34.67 -10.64
CA CYS A 173 12.29 36.10 -10.91
C CYS A 173 13.40 36.96 -10.27
N GLY A 174 13.47 38.23 -10.69
CA GLY A 174 14.43 39.20 -10.16
C GLY A 174 15.73 39.29 -10.97
N GLU A 175 16.61 40.24 -10.61
CA GLU A 175 17.85 40.55 -11.35
C GLU A 175 18.87 39.40 -11.28
N THR A 176 18.91 38.69 -10.16
CA THR A 176 19.79 37.54 -9.92
C THR A 176 18.99 36.33 -9.43
N PRO A 177 18.30 35.62 -10.33
CA PRO A 177 17.46 34.47 -9.96
C PRO A 177 18.33 33.32 -9.42
N ARG A 178 17.81 32.62 -8.40
CA ARG A 178 18.45 31.40 -7.86
C ARG A 178 18.44 30.25 -8.87
N ILE A 179 17.40 30.16 -9.69
CA ILE A 179 17.28 29.20 -10.80
C ILE A 179 17.47 29.97 -12.11
N GLN A 180 18.72 30.01 -12.59
CA GLN A 180 19.08 30.76 -13.80
C GLN A 180 18.66 30.04 -15.08
N GLY A 181 18.26 30.80 -16.10
CA GLY A 181 17.95 30.26 -17.43
C GLY A 181 16.72 29.36 -17.48
N ALA A 182 15.81 29.49 -16.51
CA ALA A 182 14.55 28.76 -16.45
C ALA A 182 13.38 29.68 -16.12
N HIS A 183 12.16 29.26 -16.44
CA HIS A 183 10.95 29.97 -16.09
C HIS A 183 9.78 29.01 -15.88
N ILE A 184 8.80 29.44 -15.07
CA ILE A 184 7.53 28.72 -14.91
C ILE A 184 6.65 29.01 -16.13
N ALA A 185 6.46 28.02 -16.98
CA ALA A 185 5.69 28.12 -18.22
C ALA A 185 4.19 28.24 -17.93
N ARG A 186 3.71 27.48 -16.95
CA ARG A 186 2.30 27.42 -16.56
C ARG A 186 2.12 26.75 -15.20
N VAL A 187 0.98 27.05 -14.57
CA VAL A 187 0.55 26.43 -13.29
C VAL A 187 -0.78 25.72 -13.49
N LEU A 188 -0.86 24.47 -13.07
CA LEU A 188 -2.10 23.68 -13.11
C LEU A 188 -2.57 23.41 -11.69
N SER A 189 -3.88 23.57 -11.46
CA SER A 189 -4.51 23.21 -10.20
C SER A 189 -5.64 22.21 -10.40
N ASN A 190 -5.72 21.23 -9.50
CA ASN A 190 -6.89 20.36 -9.42
C ASN A 190 -8.04 20.97 -8.59
N ARG A 191 -7.82 22.14 -7.97
CA ARG A 191 -8.82 22.89 -7.21
C ARG A 191 -9.02 24.29 -7.78
N LYS A 192 -10.26 24.64 -8.15
CA LYS A 192 -10.61 25.94 -8.74
C LYS A 192 -10.24 27.13 -7.85
N ASN A 193 -10.32 26.96 -6.53
CA ASN A 193 -10.12 28.03 -5.55
C ASN A 193 -8.73 27.95 -4.88
N ALA A 194 -7.75 27.28 -5.50
CA ALA A 194 -6.38 27.26 -4.97
C ALA A 194 -5.77 28.67 -5.04
N TYR A 195 -5.38 29.24 -3.89
CA TYR A 195 -4.79 30.58 -3.83
C TYR A 195 -3.47 30.69 -4.60
N GLY A 196 -2.76 29.58 -4.83
CA GLY A 196 -1.59 29.56 -5.70
C GLY A 196 -1.87 30.01 -7.15
N LEU A 197 -3.11 29.89 -7.63
CA LEU A 197 -3.51 30.43 -8.94
C LEU A 197 -3.47 31.96 -8.97
N GLU A 198 -3.82 32.62 -7.86
CA GLU A 198 -3.74 34.09 -7.74
C GLU A 198 -2.28 34.54 -7.68
N ARG A 199 -1.42 33.79 -6.96
CA ARG A 199 0.04 34.04 -6.96
C ARG A 199 0.62 34.01 -8.38
N ALA A 200 0.26 33.00 -9.17
CA ALA A 200 0.69 32.86 -10.56
C ALA A 200 0.20 33.99 -11.47
N LYS A 201 -0.98 34.56 -11.22
CA LYS A 201 -1.51 35.71 -11.99
C LYS A 201 -0.87 37.05 -11.62
N ASN A 202 -0.37 37.17 -10.40
CA ASN A 202 0.10 38.44 -9.83
C ASN A 202 1.59 38.75 -10.11
N VAL A 203 2.30 37.88 -10.83
CA VAL A 203 3.67 38.14 -11.33
C VAL A 203 3.64 38.85 -12.68
N GLU A 204 4.77 39.42 -13.10
CA GLU A 204 4.87 40.19 -14.36
C GLU A 204 5.96 39.65 -15.31
N PRO A 205 5.61 39.22 -16.54
CA PRO A 205 4.26 38.96 -17.03
C PRO A 205 3.55 37.84 -16.25
N PRO A 206 2.20 37.77 -16.23
CA PRO A 206 1.48 36.68 -15.56
C PRO A 206 1.89 35.28 -16.03
N ILE A 207 1.83 34.30 -15.13
CA ILE A 207 2.01 32.88 -15.49
C ILE A 207 0.65 32.30 -15.92
N PRO A 208 0.56 31.68 -17.11
CA PRO A 208 -0.65 30.98 -17.54
C PRO A 208 -1.13 29.96 -16.51
N THR A 209 -2.41 30.01 -16.16
CA THR A 209 -3.01 29.09 -15.17
C THR A 209 -4.12 28.24 -15.77
N LEU A 210 -4.18 26.96 -15.41
CA LEU A 210 -5.27 26.04 -15.79
C LEU A 210 -5.86 25.34 -14.57
N VAL A 211 -7.16 25.05 -14.63
CA VAL A 211 -7.85 24.24 -13.63
C VAL A 211 -8.35 22.95 -14.29
N HIS A 212 -7.98 21.81 -13.70
CA HIS A 212 -8.45 20.49 -14.12
C HIS A 212 -8.86 19.70 -12.87
N SER A 213 -10.14 19.77 -12.52
CA SER A 213 -10.69 19.13 -11.31
C SER A 213 -11.29 17.78 -11.66
N LEU A 214 -10.90 16.73 -10.93
CA LEU A 214 -11.44 15.37 -11.12
C LEU A 214 -12.97 15.35 -11.02
N LYS A 215 -13.52 16.01 -10.01
CA LYS A 215 -14.98 16.11 -9.81
C LYS A 215 -15.66 16.81 -10.99
N THR A 216 -15.11 17.92 -11.46
CA THR A 216 -15.67 18.65 -12.60
C THR A 216 -15.56 17.85 -13.89
N TYR A 217 -14.45 17.13 -14.07
CA TYR A 217 -14.22 16.26 -15.22
C TYR A 217 -15.22 15.10 -15.25
N GLN A 218 -15.37 14.37 -14.15
CA GLN A 218 -16.31 13.25 -14.03
C GLN A 218 -17.76 13.69 -14.24
N ASN A 219 -18.15 14.86 -13.71
CA ASN A 219 -19.49 15.41 -13.93
C ASN A 219 -19.77 15.76 -15.41
N ARG A 220 -18.73 16.19 -16.15
CA ARG A 220 -18.86 16.56 -17.58
C ARG A 220 -18.71 15.38 -18.53
N HIS A 221 -18.06 14.31 -18.09
CA HIS A 221 -17.83 13.11 -18.88
C HIS A 221 -18.26 11.87 -18.10
N PRO A 222 -19.58 11.64 -17.94
CA PRO A 222 -20.08 10.43 -17.30
C PRO A 222 -19.52 9.17 -17.96
N GLY A 223 -19.09 8.21 -17.14
CA GLY A 223 -18.48 6.96 -17.61
C GLY A 223 -16.98 7.05 -17.93
N LYS A 224 -16.35 8.23 -17.84
CA LYS A 224 -14.89 8.37 -17.92
C LYS A 224 -14.22 8.01 -16.60
N THR A 225 -13.07 7.36 -16.72
CA THR A 225 -12.28 6.83 -15.61
C THR A 225 -11.32 7.89 -15.04
N ARG A 226 -10.62 7.53 -13.95
CA ARG A 226 -9.53 8.35 -13.43
C ARG A 226 -8.34 8.39 -14.38
N ASP A 227 -8.08 7.31 -15.11
CA ASP A 227 -7.02 7.28 -16.13
C ASP A 227 -7.34 8.20 -17.30
N ASP A 228 -8.60 8.29 -17.73
CA ASP A 228 -9.01 9.27 -18.73
C ASP A 228 -8.78 10.72 -18.23
N TYR A 229 -9.02 10.97 -16.94
CA TYR A 229 -8.74 12.28 -16.33
C TYR A 229 -7.23 12.58 -16.31
N ASP A 230 -6.42 11.60 -15.93
CA ASP A 230 -4.95 11.73 -15.81
C ASP A 230 -4.27 11.83 -17.18
N LEU A 231 -4.83 11.21 -18.22
CA LEU A 231 -4.41 11.43 -19.61
C LEU A 231 -4.65 12.89 -20.03
N VAL A 232 -5.84 13.43 -19.75
CA VAL A 232 -6.14 14.85 -20.05
C VAL A 232 -5.30 15.79 -19.17
N LEU A 233 -4.93 15.37 -17.96
CA LEU A 233 -3.98 16.13 -17.13
C LEU A 233 -2.61 16.20 -17.81
N ALA A 234 -2.09 15.07 -18.32
CA ALA A 234 -0.83 15.02 -19.05
C ALA A 234 -0.87 15.90 -20.31
N GLU A 235 -1.96 15.84 -21.08
CA GLU A 235 -2.16 16.72 -22.25
C GLU A 235 -2.09 18.21 -21.88
N LYS A 236 -2.68 18.60 -20.75
CA LYS A 236 -2.62 20.00 -20.26
C LYS A 236 -1.22 20.38 -19.79
N VAL A 237 -0.49 19.45 -19.17
CA VAL A 237 0.91 19.64 -18.75
C VAL A 237 1.79 19.87 -19.98
N LEU A 238 1.65 19.05 -21.03
CA LEU A 238 2.39 19.19 -22.29
C LEU A 238 1.95 20.44 -23.07
N GLY A 239 0.65 20.67 -23.14
CA GLY A 239 -0.02 21.71 -23.93
C GLY A 239 0.47 21.81 -25.38
N GLU A 240 0.20 22.93 -26.03
CA GLU A 240 0.44 23.11 -27.47
C GLU A 240 1.88 23.56 -27.80
N GLY A 241 2.64 24.05 -26.82
CA GLY A 241 3.98 24.63 -26.99
C GLY A 241 5.13 23.62 -27.01
N ARG A 242 6.28 23.99 -26.46
CA ARG A 242 7.41 23.06 -26.27
C ARG A 242 7.07 22.00 -25.21
N VAL A 243 7.72 20.84 -25.27
CA VAL A 243 7.69 19.86 -24.17
C VAL A 243 8.43 20.49 -22.97
N PRO A 244 7.85 20.49 -21.76
CA PRO A 244 8.50 21.08 -20.61
C PRO A 244 9.78 20.33 -20.23
N ASP A 245 10.76 21.04 -19.70
CA ASP A 245 12.02 20.46 -19.23
C ASP A 245 11.88 19.83 -17.83
N LEU A 246 10.89 20.27 -17.05
CA LEU A 246 10.60 19.75 -15.71
C LEU A 246 9.14 19.96 -15.31
N VAL A 247 8.55 18.96 -14.66
CA VAL A 247 7.26 19.04 -13.97
C VAL A 247 7.48 18.97 -12.47
N VAL A 248 6.88 19.88 -11.71
CA VAL A 248 7.00 19.95 -10.24
C VAL A 248 5.64 19.81 -9.59
N LEU A 249 5.47 18.76 -8.78
CA LEU A 249 4.32 18.57 -7.91
C LEU A 249 4.59 19.34 -6.60
N ALA A 250 4.08 20.57 -6.49
CA ALA A 250 4.34 21.49 -5.40
C ALA A 250 3.13 21.56 -4.45
N GLY A 251 2.92 20.51 -3.65
CA GLY A 251 1.72 20.36 -2.82
C GLY A 251 0.49 20.00 -3.67
N PHE A 252 0.68 19.11 -4.64
CA PHE A 252 -0.38 18.57 -5.48
C PHE A 252 -1.04 17.37 -4.81
N MET A 253 -2.25 17.54 -4.31
CA MET A 253 -3.02 16.55 -3.54
C MET A 253 -3.77 15.55 -4.45
N HIS A 254 -3.11 15.06 -5.49
CA HIS A 254 -3.62 14.02 -6.38
C HIS A 254 -2.48 13.12 -6.83
N ILE A 255 -2.59 11.84 -6.49
CA ILE A 255 -1.66 10.80 -6.94
C ILE A 255 -1.87 10.60 -8.43
N VAL A 256 -0.83 10.79 -9.23
CA VAL A 256 -0.87 10.59 -10.68
C VAL A 256 -0.86 9.09 -11.01
N SER A 257 -1.63 8.67 -12.02
CA SER A 257 -1.65 7.28 -12.45
C SER A 257 -0.49 6.93 -13.39
N GLU A 258 -0.30 5.64 -13.65
CA GLU A 258 0.62 5.18 -14.69
C GLU A 258 0.25 5.70 -16.08
N THR A 259 -1.02 5.97 -16.35
CA THR A 259 -1.46 6.61 -17.60
C THR A 259 -0.82 7.99 -17.76
N PHE A 260 -0.78 8.79 -16.69
CA PHE A 260 -0.09 10.08 -16.69
C PHE A 260 1.42 9.91 -16.92
N LEU A 261 2.07 9.00 -16.19
CA LEU A 261 3.51 8.76 -16.30
C LEU A 261 3.90 8.30 -17.71
N SER A 262 3.16 7.33 -18.26
CA SER A 262 3.35 6.82 -19.63
C SER A 262 3.12 7.92 -20.67
N ALA A 263 2.12 8.78 -20.45
CA ALA A 263 1.85 9.92 -21.31
C ALA A 263 2.99 10.95 -21.32
N MET A 264 3.71 11.07 -20.20
CA MET A 264 4.88 11.94 -20.06
C MET A 264 6.19 11.29 -20.56
N GLY A 265 6.13 10.09 -21.15
CA GLY A 265 7.28 9.39 -21.74
C GLY A 265 7.99 8.43 -20.80
N HIS A 266 7.47 8.18 -19.58
CA HIS A 266 8.04 7.21 -18.64
C HIS A 266 7.70 5.77 -19.00
N THR A 267 8.55 4.84 -18.59
CA THR A 267 8.26 3.40 -18.64
C THR A 267 7.30 3.05 -17.50
N THR A 268 6.23 2.33 -17.83
CA THR A 268 5.15 1.96 -16.91
C THR A 268 4.78 0.49 -17.09
N SER A 269 3.91 -0.06 -16.24
CA SER A 269 3.38 -1.41 -16.40
C SER A 269 2.31 -1.51 -17.49
N LEU A 270 1.77 -0.38 -17.97
CA LEU A 270 0.83 -0.35 -19.10
C LEU A 270 1.39 -1.09 -20.33
N ALA A 271 0.60 -2.02 -20.88
CA ALA A 271 0.98 -2.84 -22.04
C ALA A 271 1.34 -2.01 -23.28
N GLU A 272 0.60 -0.92 -23.52
CA GLU A 272 0.88 0.06 -24.56
C GLU A 272 0.74 1.49 -24.01
N PRO A 273 1.53 2.45 -24.52
CA PRO A 273 1.35 3.84 -24.16
C PRO A 273 -0.04 4.35 -24.58
N PRO A 274 -0.65 5.28 -23.82
CA PRO A 274 -1.92 5.84 -24.21
C PRO A 274 -1.80 6.56 -25.55
N ALA A 275 -2.81 6.36 -26.41
CA ALA A 275 -2.89 7.05 -27.69
C ALA A 275 -3.06 8.56 -27.45
N MET A 276 -2.05 9.35 -27.84
CA MET A 276 -2.12 10.81 -27.75
C MET A 276 -1.36 11.46 -28.91
N ALA A 277 -1.78 12.66 -29.29
CA ALA A 277 -1.21 13.38 -30.42
C ALA A 277 0.24 13.85 -30.18
N LYS A 278 0.60 14.12 -28.92
CA LYS A 278 1.90 14.68 -28.54
C LYS A 278 2.43 13.95 -27.31
N ARG A 279 3.17 12.86 -27.51
CA ARG A 279 3.91 12.16 -26.47
C ARG A 279 5.41 12.53 -26.59
N PRO A 280 6.09 12.88 -25.50
CA PRO A 280 7.55 13.11 -25.53
C PRO A 280 8.32 11.84 -25.94
N ASP A 281 9.34 11.99 -26.77
CA ASP A 281 10.25 10.87 -27.16
C ASP A 281 11.13 10.40 -26.00
N HIS A 282 11.31 11.26 -24.99
CA HIS A 282 12.06 10.98 -23.78
C HIS A 282 11.23 11.37 -22.55
N PRO A 283 11.37 10.65 -21.42
CA PRO A 283 10.61 10.93 -20.20
C PRO A 283 10.89 12.36 -19.73
N VAL A 284 9.82 13.14 -19.59
CA VAL A 284 9.91 14.46 -18.97
C VAL A 284 10.16 14.24 -17.48
N PRO A 285 11.19 14.85 -16.87
CA PRO A 285 11.38 14.86 -15.43
C PRO A 285 10.14 15.27 -14.65
N ILE A 286 9.74 14.47 -13.66
CA ILE A 286 8.65 14.82 -12.74
C ILE A 286 9.17 14.65 -11.31
N ILE A 287 9.11 15.70 -10.51
CA ILE A 287 9.56 15.68 -9.12
C ILE A 287 8.43 16.08 -8.18
N ASN A 288 8.42 15.51 -6.98
CA ASN A 288 7.47 15.83 -5.93
C ASN A 288 8.21 16.19 -4.64
N LEU A 289 7.68 17.19 -3.93
CA LEU A 289 8.08 17.50 -2.57
C LEU A 289 7.16 16.74 -1.60
N HIS A 290 7.76 16.02 -0.66
CA HIS A 290 7.05 15.34 0.41
C HIS A 290 7.62 15.75 1.78
N PRO A 291 6.79 16.21 2.73
CA PRO A 291 7.23 16.66 4.05
C PRO A 291 7.47 15.48 5.01
N ALA A 292 8.33 14.55 4.60
CA ALA A 292 8.88 13.50 5.44
C ALA A 292 10.25 13.05 4.92
N LEU A 293 10.96 12.23 5.71
CA LEU A 293 12.15 11.52 5.25
C LEU A 293 11.77 10.36 4.33
N PRO A 294 12.67 9.90 3.44
CA PRO A 294 12.44 8.73 2.62
C PRO A 294 12.06 7.53 3.48
N GLY A 295 10.95 6.87 3.15
CA GLY A 295 10.47 5.74 3.93
C GLY A 295 9.41 6.08 4.98
N ALA A 296 9.32 7.35 5.39
CA ALA A 296 8.53 7.78 6.53
C ALA A 296 7.27 8.55 6.09
N PHE A 297 6.17 8.31 6.79
CA PHE A 297 4.94 9.10 6.72
C PHE A 297 4.43 9.39 5.28
N ASP A 298 4.35 8.39 4.39
CA ASP A 298 3.82 8.56 3.02
C ASP A 298 2.40 9.13 3.02
N GLY A 299 2.05 9.92 2.00
CA GLY A 299 0.72 10.47 1.79
C GLY A 299 0.41 11.69 2.66
N ALA A 300 -0.87 12.02 2.76
CA ALA A 300 -1.32 13.25 3.41
C ALA A 300 -1.01 13.30 4.91
N HIS A 301 -1.03 14.50 5.49
CA HIS A 301 -0.84 14.75 6.93
C HIS A 301 0.47 14.17 7.48
N ALA A 302 1.56 14.28 6.72
CA ALA A 302 2.84 13.71 7.12
C ALA A 302 3.49 14.49 8.29
N ILE A 303 3.29 15.82 8.35
CA ILE A 303 3.82 16.67 9.41
C ILE A 303 3.13 16.35 10.74
N GLU A 304 1.79 16.29 10.72
CA GLU A 304 0.98 16.00 11.90
C GLU A 304 1.29 14.59 12.44
N ARG A 305 1.39 13.58 11.56
CA ARG A 305 1.77 12.22 11.98
C ARG A 305 3.20 12.15 12.53
N ALA A 306 4.15 12.89 11.95
CA ALA A 306 5.50 12.96 12.47
C ALA A 306 5.54 13.63 13.85
N TYR A 307 4.75 14.69 14.03
CA TYR A 307 4.61 15.36 15.32
C TYR A 307 4.00 14.44 16.38
N GLU A 308 2.91 13.73 16.06
CA GLU A 308 2.30 12.74 16.94
C GLU A 308 3.30 11.64 17.35
N ALA A 309 4.04 11.08 16.38
CA ALA A 309 5.09 10.09 16.62
C ALA A 309 6.19 10.62 17.56
N PHE A 310 6.58 11.89 17.40
CA PHE A 310 7.54 12.53 18.30
C PHE A 310 6.99 12.69 19.73
N GLN A 311 5.72 13.09 19.89
CA GLN A 311 5.11 13.27 21.21
C GLN A 311 5.08 11.96 22.02
N VAL A 312 4.96 10.81 21.36
CA VAL A 312 5.01 9.49 22.00
C VAL A 312 6.42 8.87 22.05
N GLY A 313 7.45 9.59 21.58
CA GLY A 313 8.85 9.16 21.62
C GLY A 313 9.25 8.11 20.58
N GLU A 314 8.49 7.95 19.49
CA GLU A 314 8.81 7.02 18.41
C GLU A 314 9.92 7.53 17.48
N ILE A 315 10.04 8.85 17.33
CA ILE A 315 11.06 9.52 16.51
C ILE A 315 11.66 10.71 17.25
N GLU A 316 12.87 11.10 16.89
CA GLU A 316 13.55 12.30 17.42
C GLU A 316 13.58 13.45 16.40
N HIS A 317 13.41 13.13 15.12
CA HIS A 317 13.45 14.08 14.02
C HIS A 317 12.54 13.61 12.87
N THR A 318 12.03 14.57 12.10
CA THR A 318 11.36 14.35 10.83
C THR A 318 12.26 14.86 9.70
N GLY A 319 11.72 15.14 8.52
CA GLY A 319 12.45 15.77 7.44
C GLY A 319 11.56 16.15 6.28
N VAL A 320 12.20 16.61 5.21
CA VAL A 320 11.58 16.92 3.93
C VAL A 320 12.41 16.25 2.85
N MET A 321 11.75 15.65 1.86
CA MET A 321 12.40 15.11 0.68
C MET A 321 11.82 15.69 -0.60
N VAL A 322 12.66 15.82 -1.61
CA VAL A 322 12.26 16.00 -3.00
C VAL A 322 12.69 14.76 -3.74
N HIS A 323 11.77 14.10 -4.45
CA HIS A 323 12.01 12.82 -5.08
C HIS A 323 11.40 12.76 -6.49
N GLU A 324 11.87 11.82 -7.30
CA GLU A 324 11.26 11.51 -8.60
C GLU A 324 9.85 10.93 -8.41
N VAL A 325 8.92 11.27 -9.30
CA VAL A 325 7.57 10.72 -9.23
C VAL A 325 7.51 9.40 -9.97
N VAL A 326 7.12 8.36 -9.25
CA VAL A 326 6.84 7.01 -9.76
C VAL A 326 5.38 6.65 -9.45
N ALA A 327 4.91 5.48 -9.89
CA ALA A 327 3.54 5.03 -9.64
C ALA A 327 3.26 4.86 -8.14
N GLU A 328 4.25 4.45 -7.36
CA GLU A 328 4.19 4.37 -5.91
C GLU A 328 4.29 5.76 -5.25
N VAL A 329 3.33 6.05 -4.38
CA VAL A 329 3.20 7.34 -3.67
C VAL A 329 4.42 7.59 -2.78
N ASP A 330 5.11 8.70 -3.00
CA ASP A 330 6.27 9.14 -2.21
C ASP A 330 7.43 8.13 -2.14
N ARG A 331 7.56 7.24 -3.14
CA ARG A 331 8.58 6.17 -3.17
C ARG A 331 9.63 6.26 -4.27
N GLY A 332 9.61 7.30 -5.10
CA GLY A 332 10.64 7.45 -6.13
C GLY A 332 11.99 7.84 -5.54
N ALA A 333 13.03 7.81 -6.39
CA ALA A 333 14.40 8.06 -5.97
C ALA A 333 14.54 9.46 -5.35
N PRO A 334 15.12 9.59 -4.14
CA PRO A 334 15.29 10.89 -3.49
C PRO A 334 16.36 11.70 -4.22
N ILE A 335 15.99 12.93 -4.59
CA ILE A 335 16.88 13.93 -5.18
C ILE A 335 17.54 14.71 -4.04
N LEU A 336 16.77 15.28 -3.13
CA LEU A 336 17.30 15.94 -1.94
C LEU A 336 16.54 15.50 -0.71
N VAL A 337 17.23 15.42 0.42
CA VAL A 337 16.66 15.08 1.71
C VAL A 337 17.25 16.01 2.75
N ARG A 338 16.40 16.60 3.60
CA ARG A 338 16.82 17.39 4.76
C ARG A 338 16.13 16.90 6.02
N PRO A 339 16.88 16.43 7.03
CA PRO A 339 16.30 16.17 8.34
C PRO A 339 15.90 17.49 9.01
N VAL A 340 14.78 17.45 9.74
CA VAL A 340 14.27 18.56 10.53
C VAL A 340 14.05 18.03 11.96
N PRO A 341 14.84 18.46 12.95
CA PRO A 341 14.66 18.01 14.33
C PRO A 341 13.33 18.52 14.87
N ILE A 342 12.64 17.74 15.70
CA ILE A 342 11.44 18.21 16.41
C ILE A 342 11.87 18.59 17.82
N ARG A 343 11.51 19.79 18.29
CA ARG A 343 11.96 20.26 19.61
C ARG A 343 10.94 19.86 20.68
N LYS A 344 11.44 19.40 21.83
CA LYS A 344 10.56 19.01 22.95
C LYS A 344 9.74 20.21 23.42
N GLY A 345 8.41 20.07 23.45
CA GLY A 345 7.49 21.12 23.86
C GLY A 345 7.21 22.21 22.80
N GLU A 346 7.74 22.06 21.58
CA GLU A 346 7.40 22.93 20.45
C GLU A 346 5.97 22.65 19.99
N PRO A 347 5.12 23.68 19.76
CA PRO A 347 3.80 23.53 19.15
C PRO A 347 3.86 22.97 17.72
N LEU A 348 2.79 22.31 17.26
CA LEU A 348 2.68 21.81 15.89
C LEU A 348 2.85 22.93 14.85
N ASP A 349 2.19 24.07 15.04
CA ASP A 349 2.25 25.22 14.13
C ASP A 349 3.69 25.76 13.94
N ASP A 350 4.52 25.69 14.98
CA ASP A 350 5.94 26.10 14.94
C ASP A 350 6.77 25.08 14.13
N LEU A 351 6.50 23.78 14.31
CA LEU A 351 7.11 22.73 13.49
C LEU A 351 6.70 22.87 12.02
N GLU A 352 5.41 23.05 11.74
CA GLU A 352 4.88 23.25 10.37
C GLU A 352 5.54 24.45 9.70
N THR A 353 5.61 25.59 10.40
CA THR A 353 6.29 26.81 9.90
C THR A 353 7.74 26.53 9.53
N ARG A 354 8.46 25.78 10.38
CA ARG A 354 9.86 25.43 10.15
C ARG A 354 10.04 24.40 9.04
N MET A 355 9.15 23.42 8.94
CA MET A 355 9.12 22.47 7.84
C MET A 355 8.87 23.17 6.51
N HIS A 356 7.88 24.06 6.43
CA HIS A 356 7.60 24.84 5.23
C HIS A 356 8.78 25.71 4.78
N ALA A 357 9.52 26.32 5.71
CA ALA A 357 10.74 27.04 5.36
C ALA A 357 11.79 26.12 4.71
N VAL A 358 11.97 24.91 5.25
CA VAL A 358 12.87 23.89 4.68
C VAL A 358 12.35 23.39 3.33
N GLU A 359 11.04 23.20 3.17
CA GLU A 359 10.38 22.83 1.91
C GLU A 359 10.69 23.84 0.79
N HIS A 360 10.56 25.14 1.09
CA HIS A 360 10.79 26.20 0.11
C HIS A 360 12.23 26.16 -0.42
N ASP A 361 13.20 26.07 0.49
CA ASP A 361 14.61 26.04 0.12
C ASP A 361 15.00 24.74 -0.60
N ILE A 362 14.54 23.58 -0.13
CA ILE A 362 14.93 22.28 -0.73
C ILE A 362 14.31 22.09 -2.11
N LEU A 363 13.09 22.57 -2.33
CA LEU A 363 12.43 22.50 -3.63
C LEU A 363 13.14 23.35 -4.68
N VAL A 364 13.53 24.58 -4.32
CA VAL A 364 14.28 25.48 -5.20
C VAL A 364 15.62 24.87 -5.59
N GLU A 365 16.34 24.29 -4.64
CA GLU A 365 17.63 23.62 -4.90
C GLU A 365 17.47 22.39 -5.79
N ALA A 366 16.48 21.53 -5.50
CA ALA A 366 16.22 20.35 -6.31
C ALA A 366 15.89 20.70 -7.77
N VAL A 367 15.08 21.73 -7.98
CA VAL A 367 14.75 22.23 -9.33
C VAL A 367 16.01 22.72 -10.05
N ALA A 368 16.88 23.48 -9.37
CA ALA A 368 18.14 23.95 -9.97
C ALA A 368 19.09 22.79 -10.33
N ASP A 369 19.21 21.80 -9.46
CA ASP A 369 20.07 20.61 -9.66
C ASP A 369 19.60 19.77 -10.86
N VAL A 370 18.29 19.55 -10.96
CA VAL A 370 17.68 18.79 -12.07
C VAL A 370 17.87 19.53 -13.40
N LEU A 371 17.57 20.82 -13.45
CA LEU A 371 17.65 21.60 -14.69
C LEU A 371 19.09 21.83 -15.18
N SER A 372 20.06 21.86 -14.27
CA SER A 372 21.48 22.00 -14.61
C SER A 372 22.17 20.68 -14.96
N GLY A 373 21.48 19.54 -14.80
CA GLY A 373 22.05 18.20 -15.04
C GLY A 373 23.11 17.77 -14.03
N LYS A 374 23.27 18.50 -12.90
CA LYS A 374 24.20 18.14 -11.81
C LYS A 374 23.84 16.82 -11.14
N ARG A 375 22.57 16.43 -11.22
CA ARG A 375 22.09 15.09 -10.92
C ARG A 375 21.43 14.55 -12.17
N SER A 376 22.01 13.50 -12.75
CA SER A 376 21.28 12.70 -13.72
C SER A 376 20.09 12.11 -12.98
N LEU A 377 18.88 12.52 -13.34
CA LEU A 377 17.69 11.75 -13.02
C LEU A 377 17.94 10.38 -13.61
N THR A 378 18.14 9.40 -12.74
CA THR A 378 18.37 8.04 -13.20
C THR A 378 17.09 7.62 -13.88
N THR A 379 17.16 7.43 -15.20
CA THR A 379 16.26 6.54 -15.91
C THR A 379 16.32 5.22 -15.13
N SER A 380 15.38 5.01 -14.22
CA SER A 380 15.26 3.77 -13.47
C SER A 380 14.64 2.71 -14.38
N VAL A 381 15.33 2.44 -15.50
CA VAL A 381 15.72 1.08 -15.75
C VAL A 381 16.63 0.76 -14.58
N VAL A 382 16.10 0.16 -13.51
CA VAL A 382 16.93 -0.68 -12.68
C VAL A 382 17.49 -1.68 -13.69
N PRO A 383 18.80 -1.66 -14.03
CA PRO A 383 19.35 -2.82 -14.68
C PRO A 383 19.03 -3.94 -13.69
N VAL A 384 18.34 -4.97 -14.16
CA VAL A 384 18.47 -6.31 -13.58
C VAL A 384 19.92 -6.38 -13.11
N SER A 385 20.11 -6.44 -11.78
CA SER A 385 21.41 -6.44 -11.13
C SER A 385 22.39 -7.07 -12.10
N GLU A 386 23.40 -6.31 -12.55
CA GLU A 386 24.57 -6.96 -13.13
C GLU A 386 24.87 -8.14 -12.21
N ALA A 387 24.95 -9.33 -12.82
CA ALA A 387 25.27 -10.55 -12.11
C ALA A 387 26.33 -10.19 -11.08
N VAL A 388 26.01 -10.42 -9.80
CA VAL A 388 27.00 -10.38 -8.73
C VAL A 388 28.25 -11.04 -9.29
N PRO A 389 29.41 -10.38 -9.31
CA PRO A 389 30.57 -10.87 -10.02
C PRO A 389 30.77 -12.34 -9.65
N SER A 390 30.81 -13.16 -10.69
CA SER A 390 31.00 -14.60 -10.62
C SER A 390 32.35 -14.89 -9.96
N ASN A 391 32.33 -15.01 -8.64
CA ASN A 391 33.28 -15.87 -7.95
C ASN A 391 32.85 -17.31 -8.25
N GLY A 392 33.22 -17.78 -9.44
CA GLY A 392 32.97 -19.13 -9.94
C GLY A 392 32.01 -19.15 -11.14
N VAL A 393 32.41 -19.84 -12.21
CA VAL A 393 31.48 -20.25 -13.27
C VAL A 393 30.47 -21.20 -12.61
N THR A 394 29.23 -20.77 -12.41
CA THR A 394 28.19 -21.65 -11.90
C THR A 394 27.68 -22.52 -13.04
N THR A 395 28.01 -23.81 -13.03
CA THR A 395 27.41 -24.78 -13.96
C THR A 395 26.17 -25.37 -13.28
N VAL A 396 25.02 -25.30 -13.94
CA VAL A 396 23.78 -25.90 -13.43
C VAL A 396 23.47 -27.15 -14.24
N LEU A 397 23.31 -28.26 -13.54
CA LEU A 397 23.05 -29.58 -14.14
C LEU A 397 21.74 -30.15 -13.61
N ARG A 398 20.96 -30.82 -14.45
CA ARG A 398 19.76 -31.58 -14.08
C ARG A 398 20.03 -33.07 -14.19
N LEU A 399 19.55 -33.85 -13.23
CA LEU A 399 19.58 -35.31 -13.33
C LEU A 399 18.50 -35.78 -14.31
N ASP A 400 18.93 -36.51 -15.35
CA ASP A 400 18.02 -37.09 -16.33
C ASP A 400 17.41 -38.42 -15.85
N ALA A 401 16.58 -39.04 -16.71
CA ALA A 401 15.93 -40.31 -16.42
C ALA A 401 16.92 -41.48 -16.31
N GLN A 402 18.08 -41.39 -16.94
CA GLN A 402 19.17 -42.38 -16.93
C GLN A 402 20.11 -42.20 -15.73
N GLY A 403 19.91 -41.16 -14.92
CA GLY A 403 20.76 -40.86 -13.77
C GLY A 403 22.06 -40.18 -14.15
N GLN A 404 22.09 -39.46 -15.28
CA GLN A 404 23.23 -38.66 -15.71
C GLN A 404 22.93 -37.16 -15.55
N TRP A 405 23.97 -36.39 -15.26
CA TRP A 405 23.88 -34.94 -15.13
C TRP A 405 23.95 -34.28 -16.50
N THR A 406 22.96 -33.45 -16.82
CA THR A 406 22.84 -32.74 -18.10
C THR A 406 22.77 -31.23 -17.91
N PRO A 407 23.38 -30.39 -18.76
CA PRO A 407 23.33 -28.94 -18.60
C PRO A 407 21.91 -28.39 -18.58
N LEU A 408 21.64 -27.48 -17.64
CA LEU A 408 20.38 -26.77 -17.51
C LEU A 408 20.64 -25.26 -17.62
N ALA A 409 19.93 -24.61 -18.53
CA ALA A 409 20.05 -23.17 -18.74
C ALA A 409 19.47 -22.36 -17.57
N GLN A 410 19.99 -21.14 -17.41
CA GLN A 410 19.41 -20.13 -16.52
C GLN A 410 18.52 -19.17 -17.31
N PRO A 411 17.50 -18.53 -16.68
CA PRO A 411 17.08 -18.68 -15.28
C PRO A 411 16.51 -20.07 -14.99
N LEU A 412 16.62 -20.51 -13.73
CA LEU A 412 16.34 -21.89 -13.37
C LEU A 412 14.83 -22.19 -13.39
N VAL A 413 14.40 -23.06 -14.31
CA VAL A 413 13.01 -23.57 -14.40
C VAL A 413 13.02 -25.08 -14.17
N VAL A 414 12.42 -25.55 -13.08
CA VAL A 414 12.48 -26.94 -12.61
C VAL A 414 11.11 -27.51 -12.29
N TYR A 415 10.94 -28.83 -12.37
CA TYR A 415 9.73 -29.53 -11.97
C TYR A 415 9.81 -30.06 -10.54
N GLU A 416 8.67 -30.40 -9.93
CA GLU A 416 8.63 -30.94 -8.57
C GLU A 416 9.36 -32.30 -8.43
N ASP A 417 9.60 -33.03 -9.51
CA ASP A 417 10.35 -34.30 -9.50
C ASP A 417 11.82 -34.16 -9.93
N ASP A 418 12.28 -32.95 -10.28
CA ASP A 418 13.65 -32.71 -10.70
C ASP A 418 14.64 -32.79 -9.53
N MET A 419 15.88 -33.15 -9.87
CA MET A 419 17.05 -32.93 -9.01
C MET A 419 18.10 -32.16 -9.80
N VAL A 420 18.61 -31.09 -9.21
CA VAL A 420 19.51 -30.14 -9.87
C VAL A 420 20.78 -29.99 -9.06
N TRP A 421 21.94 -30.10 -9.71
CA TRP A 421 23.24 -29.83 -9.13
C TRP A 421 23.74 -28.47 -9.61
N VAL A 422 23.89 -27.53 -8.68
CA VAL A 422 24.46 -26.22 -8.91
C VAL A 422 25.92 -26.29 -8.48
N GLN A 423 26.80 -26.46 -9.47
CA GLN A 423 28.25 -26.52 -9.26
C GLN A 423 28.80 -25.10 -9.18
N GLY A 424 29.41 -24.76 -8.05
CA GLY A 424 29.96 -23.44 -7.78
C GLY A 424 30.66 -23.40 -6.42
N THR A 425 30.92 -22.20 -5.90
CA THR A 425 31.44 -22.05 -4.53
C THR A 425 30.57 -21.05 -3.78
N PRO A 426 29.63 -21.50 -2.93
CA PRO A 426 29.31 -22.89 -2.57
C PRO A 426 28.57 -23.68 -3.68
N SER A 427 28.61 -25.01 -3.57
CA SER A 427 27.91 -25.95 -4.47
C SER A 427 26.74 -26.61 -3.74
N PHE A 428 25.65 -26.88 -4.47
CA PHE A 428 24.37 -27.32 -3.91
C PHE A 428 23.71 -28.40 -4.76
N VAL A 429 22.99 -29.33 -4.11
CA VAL A 429 21.99 -30.17 -4.78
C VAL A 429 20.60 -29.67 -4.38
N TRP A 430 19.82 -29.18 -5.33
CA TRP A 430 18.41 -28.87 -5.15
C TRP A 430 17.54 -30.09 -5.47
N ARG A 431 16.57 -30.36 -4.60
CA ARG A 431 15.61 -31.45 -4.75
C ARG A 431 14.19 -30.91 -4.82
N GLY A 432 13.50 -31.27 -5.89
CA GLY A 432 12.06 -31.09 -6.02
C GLY A 432 11.30 -31.88 -4.95
N ARG A 433 10.08 -31.44 -4.64
CA ARG A 433 9.20 -32.03 -3.64
C ARG A 433 8.95 -33.53 -3.81
N TYR A 434 8.80 -33.98 -5.06
CA TYR A 434 8.53 -35.36 -5.44
C TYR A 434 9.75 -36.07 -6.03
N ALA A 435 10.95 -35.50 -5.87
CA ALA A 435 12.19 -36.12 -6.29
C ALA A 435 12.53 -37.33 -5.40
N THR A 436 12.21 -38.53 -5.88
CA THR A 436 12.40 -39.80 -5.14
C THR A 436 13.77 -40.43 -5.31
N ARG A 437 14.56 -39.99 -6.30
CA ARG A 437 15.88 -40.56 -6.59
C ARG A 437 16.89 -40.26 -5.48
N ALA A 438 17.82 -41.18 -5.26
CA ALA A 438 18.98 -40.91 -4.41
C ALA A 438 19.90 -39.90 -5.09
N VAL A 439 20.59 -39.06 -4.29
CA VAL A 439 21.64 -38.18 -4.82
C VAL A 439 22.80 -39.06 -5.31
N PRO A 440 23.22 -38.95 -6.58
CA PRO A 440 24.36 -39.69 -7.09
C PRO A 440 25.64 -39.40 -6.28
N ASP A 441 26.53 -40.39 -6.20
CA ASP A 441 27.72 -40.35 -5.32
C ASP A 441 28.63 -39.14 -5.58
N ASP A 442 28.66 -38.63 -6.81
CA ASP A 442 29.45 -37.46 -7.21
C ASP A 442 28.97 -36.13 -6.59
N ALA A 443 27.70 -36.06 -6.18
CA ALA A 443 27.09 -34.87 -5.60
C ALA A 443 26.64 -35.07 -4.13
N GLN A 444 26.88 -36.24 -3.52
CA GLN A 444 26.46 -36.55 -2.15
C GLN A 444 27.12 -35.68 -1.06
N ARG A 445 28.28 -35.08 -1.35
CA ARG A 445 29.01 -34.23 -0.40
C ARG A 445 28.50 -32.79 -0.34
N GLU A 446 27.63 -32.42 -1.27
CA GLU A 446 27.15 -31.06 -1.44
C GLU A 446 25.97 -30.75 -0.50
N ALA A 447 25.77 -29.47 -0.22
CA ALA A 447 24.63 -29.03 0.59
C ALA A 447 23.31 -29.32 -0.16
N THR A 448 22.37 -30.01 0.49
CA THR A 448 21.07 -30.33 -0.11
C THR A 448 20.04 -29.26 0.23
N GLU A 449 19.48 -28.65 -0.82
CA GLU A 449 18.38 -27.69 -0.78
C GLU A 449 17.09 -28.39 -1.19
N HIS A 450 15.97 -27.96 -0.64
CA HIS A 450 14.66 -28.55 -0.93
C HIS A 450 13.69 -27.48 -1.44
N GLN A 451 12.82 -27.88 -2.36
CA GLN A 451 11.78 -27.01 -2.89
C GLN A 451 10.97 -26.34 -1.77
N GLY A 452 10.97 -25.01 -1.75
CA GLY A 452 10.27 -24.19 -0.76
C GLY A 452 11.05 -23.94 0.54
N LEU A 453 12.26 -24.48 0.67
CA LEU A 453 13.16 -24.33 1.82
C LEU A 453 14.55 -23.79 1.43
N GLU A 454 14.70 -23.25 0.23
CA GLU A 454 15.99 -22.87 -0.32
C GLU A 454 16.65 -21.75 0.47
N SER A 455 17.95 -21.89 0.68
CA SER A 455 18.73 -20.84 1.33
C SER A 455 18.92 -19.60 0.42
N PRO A 456 19.10 -18.41 1.01
CA PRO A 456 19.57 -17.23 0.30
C PRO A 456 20.82 -17.44 -0.54
N ALA A 457 21.74 -18.29 -0.06
CA ALA A 457 22.99 -18.60 -0.76
C ALA A 457 22.74 -19.40 -2.04
N PHE A 458 21.83 -20.37 -1.99
CA PHE A 458 21.38 -21.10 -3.17
C PHE A 458 20.75 -20.17 -4.20
N LEU A 459 19.81 -19.31 -3.77
CA LEU A 459 19.09 -18.43 -4.68
C LEU A 459 20.04 -17.47 -5.42
N ARG A 460 21.03 -16.91 -4.71
CA ARG A 460 22.10 -16.11 -5.33
C ARG A 460 22.95 -16.91 -6.32
N ALA A 461 23.28 -18.17 -6.00
CA ALA A 461 24.06 -19.03 -6.88
C ALA A 461 23.37 -19.30 -8.23
N VAL A 462 22.02 -19.35 -8.24
CA VAL A 462 21.22 -19.58 -9.46
C VAL A 462 20.75 -18.30 -10.15
N GLY A 463 21.34 -17.14 -9.81
CA GLY A 463 21.05 -15.87 -10.47
C GLY A 463 19.82 -15.14 -9.93
N GLY A 464 19.38 -15.43 -8.71
CA GLY A 464 18.33 -14.69 -8.01
C GLY A 464 16.90 -15.02 -8.45
N ARG A 465 16.70 -16.02 -9.33
CA ARG A 465 15.37 -16.43 -9.79
C ARG A 465 15.23 -17.94 -9.86
N LEU A 466 14.16 -18.46 -9.26
CA LEU A 466 13.77 -19.86 -9.32
C LEU A 466 12.32 -20.00 -9.74
N THR A 467 12.05 -20.77 -10.78
CA THR A 467 10.71 -21.17 -11.19
C THR A 467 10.49 -22.66 -10.92
N THR A 468 9.42 -23.01 -10.22
CA THR A 468 9.05 -24.40 -9.96
C THR A 468 7.71 -24.75 -10.61
N LEU A 469 7.68 -25.81 -11.41
CA LEU A 469 6.53 -26.29 -12.17
C LEU A 469 5.91 -27.52 -11.49
N LEU A 470 4.58 -27.63 -11.53
CA LEU A 470 3.85 -28.73 -10.87
C LEU A 470 3.98 -30.04 -11.64
N GLY A 471 4.03 -31.13 -10.88
CA GLY A 471 4.00 -32.49 -11.42
C GLY A 471 5.32 -32.96 -12.00
N ALA A 472 5.24 -34.06 -12.75
CA ALA A 472 6.41 -34.70 -13.35
C ALA A 472 6.84 -33.99 -14.63
N ARG A 473 8.14 -33.88 -14.85
CA ARG A 473 8.72 -33.23 -16.05
C ARG A 473 8.16 -33.76 -17.37
N ASP A 474 7.93 -35.08 -17.44
CA ASP A 474 7.50 -35.75 -18.68
C ASP A 474 5.97 -35.79 -18.83
N ALA A 475 5.22 -35.18 -17.89
CA ALA A 475 3.77 -35.08 -17.97
C ALA A 475 3.35 -33.99 -18.96
N ALA A 476 2.22 -34.21 -19.65
CA ALA A 476 1.62 -33.18 -20.48
C ALA A 476 1.18 -31.98 -19.60
N PRO A 477 1.48 -30.73 -20.00
CA PRO A 477 1.08 -29.57 -19.22
C PRO A 477 -0.45 -29.47 -19.16
N ALA A 478 -0.96 -29.04 -17.99
CA ALA A 478 -2.38 -28.80 -17.82
C ALA A 478 -2.89 -27.70 -18.77
N ALA A 479 -4.15 -27.79 -19.18
CA ALA A 479 -4.78 -26.80 -20.07
C ALA A 479 -4.87 -25.40 -19.44
N GLN A 480 -4.95 -25.35 -18.11
CA GLN A 480 -4.84 -24.13 -17.33
C GLN A 480 -3.72 -24.27 -16.31
N ARG A 481 -2.92 -23.21 -16.13
CA ARG A 481 -1.78 -23.19 -15.21
C ARG A 481 -1.77 -21.86 -14.49
N LEU A 482 -1.63 -21.91 -13.18
CA LEU A 482 -1.58 -20.71 -12.34
C LEU A 482 -0.19 -20.63 -11.71
N PHE A 483 0.42 -19.46 -11.79
CA PHE A 483 1.74 -19.18 -11.23
C PHE A 483 1.62 -18.05 -10.22
N VAL A 484 2.20 -18.21 -9.04
CA VAL A 484 2.27 -17.16 -8.01
C VAL A 484 3.71 -16.67 -7.92
N VAL A 485 3.88 -15.35 -7.92
CA VAL A 485 5.17 -14.68 -7.91
C VAL A 485 5.44 -14.09 -6.54
N ARG A 486 6.51 -14.55 -5.90
CA ARG A 486 6.96 -14.11 -4.57
C ARG A 486 8.34 -13.50 -4.64
N SER A 487 8.62 -12.55 -3.76
CA SER A 487 9.87 -11.81 -3.69
C SER A 487 10.32 -11.64 -2.24
N ASP A 488 11.63 -11.59 -2.06
CA ASP A 488 12.27 -11.03 -0.87
C ASP A 488 13.56 -10.29 -1.26
N VAL A 489 14.47 -10.09 -0.29
CA VAL A 489 15.74 -9.40 -0.53
C VAL A 489 16.74 -10.20 -1.37
N ASP A 490 16.59 -11.52 -1.42
CA ASP A 490 17.55 -12.43 -2.03
C ASP A 490 17.15 -12.84 -3.45
N GLY A 491 15.89 -12.67 -3.82
CA GLY A 491 15.44 -12.87 -5.20
C GLY A 491 13.94 -13.07 -5.36
N THR A 492 13.58 -13.74 -6.46
CA THR A 492 12.19 -13.94 -6.87
C THR A 492 11.90 -15.41 -7.15
N TRP A 493 10.72 -15.87 -6.72
CA TRP A 493 10.19 -17.19 -7.01
C TRP A 493 8.95 -17.09 -7.88
N VAL A 494 8.85 -18.00 -8.84
CA VAL A 494 7.64 -18.23 -9.64
C VAL A 494 7.21 -19.68 -9.41
N ASP A 495 6.24 -19.89 -8.53
CA ASP A 495 5.76 -21.24 -8.24
C ASP A 495 4.47 -21.48 -9.03
N GLU A 496 4.45 -22.52 -9.86
CA GLU A 496 3.19 -23.08 -10.36
C GLU A 496 2.41 -23.68 -9.19
N VAL A 497 1.13 -23.34 -9.10
CA VAL A 497 0.22 -23.73 -8.04
C VAL A 497 -1.07 -24.28 -8.63
N PRO A 498 -1.87 -25.05 -7.87
CA PRO A 498 -3.17 -25.50 -8.34
C PRO A 498 -4.03 -24.32 -8.77
N VAL A 499 -4.72 -24.44 -9.91
CA VAL A 499 -5.63 -23.40 -10.42
C VAL A 499 -6.85 -23.35 -9.51
N SER A 500 -6.79 -22.48 -8.50
CA SER A 500 -7.82 -22.31 -7.49
C SER A 500 -7.66 -20.93 -6.86
N ALA A 501 -8.79 -20.30 -6.50
CA ALA A 501 -8.77 -19.05 -5.73
C ALA A 501 -8.02 -19.22 -4.39
N ALA A 502 -8.04 -20.43 -3.81
CA ALA A 502 -7.35 -20.75 -2.57
C ALA A 502 -5.80 -20.85 -2.73
N SER A 503 -5.28 -20.76 -3.96
CA SER A 503 -3.84 -20.64 -4.21
C SER A 503 -3.38 -19.18 -4.29
N LEU A 504 -4.31 -18.23 -4.33
CA LEU A 504 -4.04 -16.80 -4.48
C LEU A 504 -3.91 -16.11 -3.12
N CYS A 505 -3.15 -15.00 -3.12
CA CYS A 505 -3.02 -14.12 -1.98
C CYS A 505 -2.87 -12.67 -2.46
N SER A 506 -3.61 -11.76 -1.85
CA SER A 506 -3.56 -10.32 -2.18
C SER A 506 -2.18 -9.67 -1.93
N ALA A 507 -1.24 -10.37 -1.27
CA ALA A 507 0.15 -9.94 -1.10
C ALA A 507 1.06 -10.16 -2.32
N PHE A 508 0.63 -10.95 -3.31
CA PHE A 508 1.49 -11.47 -4.37
C PHE A 508 0.91 -11.23 -5.77
N SER A 509 1.76 -11.26 -6.79
CA SER A 509 1.32 -11.24 -8.19
C SER A 509 1.04 -12.67 -8.65
N ALA A 510 0.15 -12.84 -9.62
CA ALA A 510 -0.13 -14.12 -10.23
C ALA A 510 -0.20 -14.02 -11.75
N VAL A 511 0.16 -15.11 -12.43
CA VAL A 511 0.02 -15.28 -13.88
C VAL A 511 -0.85 -16.51 -14.11
N LEU A 512 -1.96 -16.35 -14.82
CA LEU A 512 -2.84 -17.44 -15.20
C LEU A 512 -2.74 -17.68 -16.71
N GLN A 513 -2.28 -18.85 -17.10
CA GLN A 513 -2.31 -19.32 -18.47
C GLN A 513 -3.56 -20.16 -18.68
N THR A 514 -4.36 -19.82 -19.70
CA THR A 514 -5.54 -20.59 -20.13
C THR A 514 -5.49 -20.82 -21.65
N PRO A 515 -6.38 -21.67 -22.21
CA PRO A 515 -6.49 -21.80 -23.66
C PRO A 515 -6.88 -20.49 -24.37
N GLN A 516 -7.47 -19.53 -23.65
CA GLN A 516 -7.86 -18.22 -24.19
C GLN A 516 -6.75 -17.16 -24.10
N GLY A 517 -5.60 -17.48 -23.50
CA GLY A 517 -4.44 -16.60 -23.40
C GLY A 517 -3.81 -16.56 -22.02
N VAL A 518 -2.89 -15.62 -21.84
CA VAL A 518 -2.20 -15.39 -20.56
C VAL A 518 -2.77 -14.16 -19.89
N HIS A 519 -3.03 -14.26 -18.59
CA HIS A 519 -3.59 -13.23 -17.76
C HIS A 519 -2.62 -12.90 -16.62
N VAL A 520 -2.39 -11.62 -16.36
CA VAL A 520 -1.53 -11.16 -15.26
C VAL A 520 -2.40 -10.42 -14.25
N TRP A 521 -2.22 -10.74 -12.98
CA TRP A 521 -2.91 -10.10 -11.88
C TRP A 521 -1.88 -9.66 -10.84
N HIS A 522 -2.12 -8.49 -10.27
CA HIS A 522 -1.32 -7.96 -9.18
C HIS A 522 -2.19 -7.80 -7.95
N GLY A 523 -1.89 -8.59 -6.91
CA GLY A 523 -2.44 -8.35 -5.60
C GLY A 523 -2.08 -6.94 -5.13
N ILE A 524 -2.95 -6.35 -4.31
CA ILE A 524 -2.75 -4.99 -3.80
C ILE A 524 -1.44 -4.83 -3.00
N GLY A 525 -0.94 -5.93 -2.42
CA GLY A 525 0.34 -5.99 -1.71
C GLY A 525 1.54 -6.43 -2.55
N SER A 526 1.38 -6.63 -3.87
CA SER A 526 2.49 -6.95 -4.77
C SER A 526 3.51 -5.81 -4.83
N ASP A 527 4.78 -6.13 -4.63
CA ASP A 527 5.87 -5.18 -4.83
C ASP A 527 6.32 -5.09 -6.30
N ALA A 528 7.20 -4.12 -6.59
CA ALA A 528 7.69 -3.85 -7.94
C ALA A 528 8.41 -5.08 -8.55
N MET A 529 9.18 -5.82 -7.76
CA MET A 529 9.92 -6.99 -8.24
C MET A 529 8.97 -8.12 -8.64
N GLN A 530 7.89 -8.34 -7.87
CA GLN A 530 6.85 -9.32 -8.22
C GLN A 530 6.07 -8.93 -9.45
N LYS A 531 5.71 -7.65 -9.58
CA LYS A 531 4.99 -7.14 -10.76
C LYS A 531 5.81 -7.34 -12.02
N GLN A 532 7.07 -6.91 -11.99
CA GLN A 532 8.00 -7.08 -13.11
C GLN A 532 8.19 -8.56 -13.46
N CYS A 533 8.50 -9.40 -12.47
CA CYS A 533 8.75 -10.82 -12.70
C CYS A 533 7.52 -11.55 -13.25
N ALA A 534 6.31 -11.19 -12.81
CA ALA A 534 5.06 -11.73 -13.35
C ALA A 534 4.87 -11.36 -14.84
N VAL A 535 5.11 -10.11 -15.21
CA VAL A 535 5.02 -9.66 -16.61
C VAL A 535 6.08 -10.35 -17.48
N GLU A 536 7.31 -10.46 -17.02
CA GLU A 536 8.37 -11.20 -17.73
C GLU A 536 8.02 -12.67 -17.90
N TRP A 537 7.50 -13.31 -16.86
CA TRP A 537 7.05 -14.70 -16.93
C TRP A 537 5.92 -14.87 -17.95
N ALA A 538 4.94 -13.96 -17.94
CA ALA A 538 3.83 -13.97 -18.88
C ALA A 538 4.29 -13.83 -20.35
N ARG A 539 5.28 -12.96 -20.61
CA ARG A 539 5.91 -12.82 -21.94
C ARG A 539 6.67 -14.08 -22.37
N GLY A 540 7.21 -14.83 -21.41
CA GLY A 540 7.83 -16.14 -21.67
C GLY A 540 6.81 -17.22 -22.06
N LEU A 541 5.55 -17.09 -21.62
CA LEU A 541 4.47 -18.03 -21.92
C LEU A 541 3.72 -17.72 -23.22
N ALA A 542 3.57 -16.45 -23.58
CA ALA A 542 2.86 -16.01 -24.78
C ALA A 542 3.36 -14.66 -25.31
N SER A 543 3.11 -14.40 -26.60
CA SER A 543 3.46 -13.12 -27.25
C SER A 543 2.71 -11.92 -26.69
N SER A 544 1.57 -12.13 -26.05
CA SER A 544 0.76 -11.09 -25.40
C SER A 544 0.07 -11.65 -24.15
N HIS A 545 -0.19 -10.78 -23.18
CA HIS A 545 -0.97 -11.08 -21.99
C HIS A 545 -2.04 -10.00 -21.75
N ARG A 546 -2.99 -10.28 -20.86
CA ARG A 546 -4.01 -9.34 -20.42
C ARG A 546 -3.88 -9.09 -18.92
N ASP A 547 -3.79 -7.83 -18.51
CA ASP A 547 -3.94 -7.50 -17.10
C ASP A 547 -5.41 -7.67 -16.69
N VAL A 548 -5.63 -8.29 -15.53
CA VAL A 548 -6.96 -8.54 -14.97
C VAL A 548 -7.05 -8.02 -13.55
N ASP A 549 -8.25 -7.54 -13.18
CA ASP A 549 -8.56 -7.19 -11.80
C ASP A 549 -8.95 -8.44 -10.97
N THR A 550 -9.12 -8.26 -9.66
CA THR A 550 -9.46 -9.36 -8.75
C THR A 550 -10.76 -10.08 -9.13
N PRO A 551 -11.89 -9.39 -9.42
CA PRO A 551 -13.11 -10.05 -9.88
C PRO A 551 -12.92 -10.88 -11.16
N ALA A 552 -12.20 -10.34 -12.15
CA ALA A 552 -11.96 -11.04 -13.41
C ALA A 552 -11.05 -12.27 -13.21
N LEU A 553 -10.00 -12.18 -12.39
CA LEU A 553 -9.17 -13.33 -12.07
C LEU A 553 -9.97 -14.42 -11.35
N LEU A 554 -10.73 -14.06 -10.32
CA LEU A 554 -11.54 -15.00 -9.54
C LEU A 554 -12.56 -15.76 -10.40
N ALA A 555 -13.17 -15.07 -11.37
CA ALA A 555 -14.07 -15.70 -12.34
C ALA A 555 -13.36 -16.71 -13.24
N LEU A 556 -12.07 -16.51 -13.55
CA LEU A 556 -11.27 -17.43 -14.39
C LEU A 556 -10.77 -18.67 -13.65
N VAL A 557 -10.61 -18.59 -12.32
CA VAL A 557 -10.14 -19.71 -11.48
C VAL A 557 -11.28 -20.42 -10.73
N ASP A 558 -12.54 -20.13 -11.10
CA ASP A 558 -13.77 -20.70 -10.55
C ASP A 558 -13.79 -20.73 -9.01
N GLY A 559 -13.51 -19.58 -8.39
CA GLY A 559 -13.49 -19.48 -6.94
C GLY A 559 -13.91 -18.11 -6.43
N HIS A 560 -14.33 -18.06 -5.18
CA HIS A 560 -14.89 -16.85 -4.56
C HIS A 560 -14.00 -16.23 -3.49
N GLU A 561 -12.96 -16.94 -3.04
CA GLU A 561 -12.18 -16.54 -1.87
C GLU A 561 -10.69 -16.81 -2.04
N MET A 562 -9.87 -15.83 -1.67
CA MET A 562 -8.40 -15.88 -1.68
C MET A 562 -7.86 -15.38 -0.34
N ALA A 563 -6.58 -15.62 -0.04
CA ALA A 563 -5.97 -15.06 1.17
C ALA A 563 -5.86 -13.53 1.10
N ASP A 564 -6.12 -12.85 2.21
CA ASP A 564 -6.02 -11.40 2.33
C ASP A 564 -4.68 -10.93 2.92
N GLY A 565 -3.57 -11.53 2.47
CA GLY A 565 -2.26 -11.30 3.10
C GLY A 565 -1.60 -9.93 2.86
N TRP A 566 -2.21 -9.00 2.11
CA TRP A 566 -1.61 -7.70 1.78
C TRP A 566 -1.23 -6.87 3.01
N HIS A 567 -1.98 -6.99 4.12
CA HIS A 567 -1.65 -6.27 5.35
C HIS A 567 -0.30 -6.71 5.92
N HIS A 568 0.11 -7.97 5.72
CA HIS A 568 1.46 -8.43 6.08
C HIS A 568 2.57 -7.80 5.24
N ARG A 569 2.26 -7.06 4.16
CA ARG A 569 3.24 -6.32 3.35
C ARG A 569 3.36 -4.84 3.75
N HIS A 570 2.54 -4.33 4.67
CA HIS A 570 2.76 -3.04 5.36
C HIS A 570 3.98 -3.04 6.32
N ARG A 571 4.81 -4.09 6.25
CA ARG A 571 6.12 -4.23 6.91
C ARG A 571 7.21 -3.33 6.30
N ALA A 572 6.90 -2.41 5.38
CA ALA A 572 7.89 -1.54 4.74
C ALA A 572 8.67 -0.64 5.72
N ALA A 573 8.09 -0.33 6.88
CA ALA A 573 8.76 0.38 7.98
C ALA A 573 9.76 -0.50 8.76
N LEU A 574 9.67 -1.83 8.65
CA LEU A 574 10.63 -2.77 9.22
C LEU A 574 11.78 -2.99 8.22
N ALA A 575 12.99 -3.19 8.71
CA ALA A 575 14.12 -3.54 7.85
C ALA A 575 13.81 -4.86 7.10
N PRO A 576 14.10 -4.98 5.79
CA PRO A 576 13.73 -6.15 4.97
C PRO A 576 14.00 -7.51 5.59
N GLU A 577 15.14 -7.67 6.26
CA GLU A 577 15.60 -8.85 6.99
C GLU A 577 14.70 -9.25 8.17
N THR A 578 13.89 -8.31 8.67
CA THR A 578 12.95 -8.52 9.79
C THR A 578 11.51 -8.74 9.32
N ARG A 579 11.25 -8.65 8.01
CA ARG A 579 9.90 -8.75 7.42
C ARG A 579 9.44 -10.19 7.18
N SER A 580 10.29 -11.19 7.32
CA SER A 580 9.93 -12.60 7.08
C SER A 580 9.14 -13.18 8.26
N VAL A 581 8.24 -14.13 7.96
CA VAL A 581 7.48 -14.87 8.97
C VAL A 581 8.43 -15.85 9.66
N GLN A 582 8.38 -15.89 10.99
CA GLN A 582 9.31 -16.63 11.81
C GLN A 582 8.62 -17.80 12.52
N LEU A 583 9.34 -18.91 12.70
CA LEU A 583 8.87 -20.10 13.40
C LEU A 583 9.75 -20.36 14.63
N TYR A 584 9.11 -20.60 15.76
CA TYR A 584 9.70 -21.16 16.96
C TYR A 584 9.16 -22.59 17.16
N ALA A 585 10.00 -23.58 16.89
CA ALA A 585 9.64 -24.99 16.96
C ALA A 585 10.74 -25.79 17.68
N PRO A 586 10.54 -26.21 18.94
CA PRO A 586 9.38 -25.96 19.81
C PRO A 586 9.26 -24.48 20.21
N ALA A 587 8.12 -24.08 20.78
CA ALA A 587 7.84 -22.71 21.20
C ALA A 587 8.88 -22.12 22.19
N SER A 588 9.61 -22.98 22.90
CA SER A 588 10.71 -22.61 23.80
C SER A 588 12.02 -22.25 23.09
N ALA A 589 12.15 -22.48 21.78
CA ALA A 589 13.39 -22.23 21.03
C ALA A 589 13.82 -20.75 21.08
N THR A 590 15.03 -20.44 21.53
CA THR A 590 15.47 -19.03 21.65
C THR A 590 15.67 -18.34 20.31
N THR A 591 16.11 -19.08 19.29
CA THR A 591 16.36 -18.57 17.94
C THR A 591 15.25 -19.02 16.99
N PRO A 592 14.53 -18.10 16.33
CA PRO A 592 13.56 -18.49 15.31
C PRO A 592 14.24 -18.94 14.01
N VAL A 593 13.49 -19.67 13.19
CA VAL A 593 13.86 -20.02 11.81
C VAL A 593 12.83 -19.47 10.83
N PRO A 594 13.17 -19.28 9.54
CA PRO A 594 12.16 -18.95 8.53
C PRO A 594 11.01 -19.94 8.54
N PHE A 595 9.79 -19.43 8.53
CA PHE A 595 8.59 -20.25 8.60
C PHE A 595 8.43 -21.11 7.34
N ALA A 596 8.20 -22.40 7.57
CA ALA A 596 7.83 -23.38 6.57
C ALA A 596 7.03 -24.49 7.25
N TRP A 597 6.03 -25.03 6.56
CA TRP A 597 5.17 -26.08 7.10
C TRP A 597 5.92 -27.37 7.43
N ALA A 598 6.91 -27.73 6.59
CA ALA A 598 7.77 -28.89 6.79
C ALA A 598 8.60 -28.82 8.08
N ARG A 599 8.80 -27.62 8.64
CA ARG A 599 9.55 -27.39 9.89
C ARG A 599 8.67 -27.45 11.14
N VAL A 600 7.36 -27.58 11.00
CA VAL A 600 6.44 -27.68 12.14
C VAL A 600 6.40 -29.13 12.65
N PRO A 601 6.88 -29.40 13.89
CA PRO A 601 6.86 -30.74 14.46
C PRO A 601 5.46 -31.11 14.97
N SER A 602 5.03 -32.35 14.73
CA SER A 602 3.76 -32.87 15.24
C SER A 602 3.77 -33.13 16.75
N GLY A 603 4.95 -33.28 17.37
CA GLY A 603 5.12 -33.61 18.79
C GLY A 603 5.35 -32.42 19.72
N HIS A 604 5.30 -31.17 19.24
CA HIS A 604 5.53 -29.99 20.07
C HIS A 604 4.47 -28.90 19.86
N VAL A 605 4.39 -27.97 20.81
CA VAL A 605 3.74 -26.68 20.61
C VAL A 605 4.74 -25.75 19.92
N SER A 606 4.32 -25.06 18.86
CA SER A 606 5.13 -24.14 18.06
C SER A 606 4.51 -22.75 18.01
N ILE A 607 5.30 -21.72 17.74
CA ILE A 607 4.81 -20.35 17.50
C ILE A 607 5.19 -19.89 16.11
N ILE A 608 4.22 -19.43 15.32
CA ILE A 608 4.41 -18.75 14.05
C ILE A 608 4.22 -17.26 14.30
N ASP A 609 5.30 -16.50 14.26
CA ASP A 609 5.29 -15.05 14.39
C ASP A 609 5.17 -14.42 12.99
N ALA A 610 3.94 -14.05 12.63
CA ALA A 610 3.63 -13.29 11.43
C ALA A 610 3.61 -11.76 11.68
N ARG A 611 4.21 -11.31 12.80
CA ARG A 611 4.36 -9.92 13.26
C ARG A 611 3.06 -9.20 13.58
N LEU A 612 2.16 -9.09 12.62
CA LEU A 612 0.83 -8.51 12.82
C LEU A 612 -0.15 -9.51 13.43
N GLU A 613 0.16 -10.80 13.35
CA GLU A 613 -0.60 -11.87 13.97
C GLU A 613 0.37 -12.93 14.48
N ILE A 614 0.06 -13.56 15.60
CA ILE A 614 0.85 -14.63 16.20
C ILE A 614 -0.02 -15.88 16.25
N TYR A 615 0.52 -17.01 15.80
CA TYR A 615 -0.18 -18.30 15.86
C TYR A 615 0.56 -19.26 16.77
N VAL A 616 -0.12 -19.77 17.79
CA VAL A 616 0.35 -20.88 18.64
C VAL A 616 -0.23 -22.17 18.07
N LEU A 617 0.61 -23.03 17.54
CA LEU A 617 0.21 -24.29 16.91
C LEU A 617 0.57 -25.47 17.82
N VAL A 618 -0.44 -26.16 18.34
CA VAL A 618 -0.33 -27.37 19.15
C VAL A 618 -0.28 -28.57 18.22
N GLY A 619 0.89 -29.19 18.08
CA GLY A 619 1.03 -30.44 17.34
C GLY A 619 0.17 -31.56 17.91
N ALA A 620 -0.26 -32.51 17.08
CA ALA A 620 -1.14 -33.61 17.48
C ALA A 620 -0.62 -34.45 18.65
N GLY A 621 0.71 -34.60 18.77
CA GLY A 621 1.37 -35.29 19.88
C GLY A 621 1.62 -34.43 21.12
N ALA A 622 1.38 -33.12 21.06
CA ALA A 622 1.65 -32.16 22.14
C ALA A 622 0.40 -31.74 22.94
N ARG A 623 -0.78 -32.31 22.62
CA ARG A 623 -2.07 -31.92 23.21
C ARG A 623 -2.13 -32.04 24.74
N ALA A 624 -1.42 -33.03 25.30
CA ALA A 624 -1.34 -33.24 26.74
C ALA A 624 -0.23 -32.43 27.43
N ASP A 625 0.63 -31.75 26.66
CA ASP A 625 1.76 -30.99 27.19
C ASP A 625 1.33 -29.58 27.62
N ARG A 626 0.63 -29.53 28.75
CA ARG A 626 0.10 -28.29 29.35
C ARG A 626 1.22 -27.30 29.68
N GLN A 627 2.40 -27.78 30.04
CA GLN A 627 3.55 -26.93 30.36
C GLN A 627 4.09 -26.23 29.10
N ALA A 628 4.30 -26.97 28.01
CA ALA A 628 4.74 -26.37 26.75
C ALA A 628 3.73 -25.38 26.19
N LEU A 629 2.43 -25.67 26.32
CA LEU A 629 1.37 -24.76 25.88
C LEU A 629 1.33 -23.47 26.71
N ALA A 630 1.44 -23.55 28.04
CA ALA A 630 1.52 -22.37 28.89
C ALA A 630 2.72 -21.48 28.53
N GLN A 631 3.90 -22.09 28.34
CA GLN A 631 5.11 -21.38 27.92
C GLN A 631 4.96 -20.74 26.53
N ALA A 632 4.29 -21.42 25.60
CA ALA A 632 4.03 -20.89 24.28
C ALA A 632 3.11 -19.66 24.32
N LEU A 633 2.07 -19.69 25.17
CA LEU A 633 1.16 -18.56 25.36
C LEU A 633 1.87 -17.36 26.00
N ASP A 634 2.70 -17.57 27.03
CA ASP A 634 3.53 -16.52 27.66
C ASP A 634 4.42 -15.82 26.63
N ARG A 635 5.05 -16.61 25.76
CA ARG A 635 5.92 -16.08 24.72
C ARG A 635 5.14 -15.38 23.62
N ALA A 636 4.01 -15.94 23.18
CA ALA A 636 3.17 -15.30 22.17
C ALA A 636 2.67 -13.93 22.66
N GLU A 637 2.31 -13.82 23.94
CA GLU A 637 1.95 -12.55 24.59
C GLU A 637 3.12 -11.56 24.58
N THR A 638 4.32 -12.05 24.90
CA THR A 638 5.54 -11.24 24.84
C THR A 638 5.78 -10.75 23.43
N LEU A 639 5.77 -11.63 22.42
CA LEU A 639 5.97 -11.28 21.01
C LEU A 639 4.94 -10.26 20.51
N ALA A 640 3.66 -10.47 20.84
CA ALA A 640 2.57 -9.57 20.50
C ALA A 640 2.74 -8.15 21.09
N ALA A 641 3.38 -8.04 22.25
CA ALA A 641 3.69 -6.76 22.89
C ALA A 641 4.88 -6.02 22.28
N HIS A 642 5.77 -6.72 21.54
CA HIS A 642 6.95 -6.12 20.91
C HIS A 642 6.66 -5.49 19.53
N VAL A 643 5.43 -5.63 19.03
CA VAL A 643 5.01 -5.05 17.74
C VAL A 643 4.85 -3.55 17.92
N ARG A 644 5.73 -2.76 17.28
CA ARG A 644 5.68 -1.30 17.34
C ARG A 644 4.47 -0.79 16.55
N GLY A 645 3.60 -0.04 17.20
CA GLY A 645 2.39 0.55 16.62
C GLY A 645 1.26 0.66 17.64
N PRO A 646 0.14 1.32 17.28
CA PRO A 646 -0.97 1.59 18.21
C PRO A 646 -1.77 0.33 18.60
N MET A 647 -1.49 -0.83 18.00
CA MET A 647 -2.22 -2.09 18.23
C MET A 647 -1.25 -3.24 18.54
N ARG A 648 -1.60 -4.05 19.55
CA ARG A 648 -0.93 -5.34 19.81
C ARG A 648 -1.36 -6.36 18.76
N ALA A 649 -0.44 -7.23 18.33
CA ALA A 649 -0.80 -8.31 17.43
C ALA A 649 -1.77 -9.29 18.12
N PRO A 650 -2.87 -9.70 17.47
CA PRO A 650 -3.68 -10.81 17.94
C PRO A 650 -2.88 -12.10 18.03
N VAL A 651 -3.25 -12.94 19.00
CA VAL A 651 -2.71 -14.28 19.20
C VAL A 651 -3.82 -15.30 18.91
N HIS A 652 -3.56 -16.23 18.02
CA HIS A 652 -4.44 -17.32 17.61
C HIS A 652 -3.88 -18.65 18.11
N VAL A 653 -4.73 -19.58 18.54
CA VAL A 653 -4.31 -20.92 18.98
C VAL A 653 -4.95 -21.98 18.08
N LEU A 654 -4.12 -22.82 17.48
CA LEU A 654 -4.50 -23.87 16.53
C LEU A 654 -4.11 -25.24 17.10
N GLU A 655 -5.02 -26.21 17.14
CA GLU A 655 -4.72 -27.57 17.62
C GLU A 655 -4.83 -28.59 16.48
N ALA A 656 -3.72 -29.25 16.13
CA ALA A 656 -3.73 -30.26 15.07
C ALA A 656 -4.41 -31.59 15.51
N PRO A 657 -5.13 -32.31 14.61
CA PRO A 657 -5.42 -31.90 13.24
C PRO A 657 -6.50 -30.82 13.19
N THR A 658 -6.27 -29.79 12.38
CA THR A 658 -7.18 -28.65 12.18
C THR A 658 -7.17 -28.22 10.72
N LEU A 659 -8.21 -27.50 10.30
CA LEU A 659 -8.19 -26.75 9.05
C LEU A 659 -7.38 -25.47 9.27
N VAL A 660 -6.36 -25.25 8.43
CA VAL A 660 -5.54 -24.06 8.54
C VAL A 660 -6.10 -22.91 7.72
N PRO A 661 -6.23 -21.70 8.32
CA PRO A 661 -6.71 -20.52 7.61
C PRO A 661 -5.93 -20.29 6.32
N LEU A 662 -6.66 -19.85 5.30
CA LEU A 662 -6.08 -19.59 3.98
C LEU A 662 -4.93 -18.58 4.06
N ASP A 663 -5.09 -17.53 4.88
CA ASP A 663 -4.10 -16.49 5.15
C ASP A 663 -2.80 -17.04 5.75
N LEU A 664 -2.88 -17.94 6.74
CA LEU A 664 -1.71 -18.60 7.31
C LEU A 664 -1.06 -19.58 6.33
N ARG A 665 -1.87 -20.28 5.54
CA ARG A 665 -1.38 -21.27 4.56
C ARG A 665 -0.48 -20.64 3.51
N VAL A 666 -0.82 -19.43 3.04
CA VAL A 666 -0.08 -18.73 1.97
C VAL A 666 1.18 -18.00 2.47
N LEU A 667 1.42 -17.93 3.78
CA LEU A 667 2.62 -17.31 4.37
C LEU A 667 3.89 -18.12 4.13
N ALA A 668 3.77 -19.40 3.84
CA ALA A 668 4.87 -20.29 3.50
C ALA A 668 4.82 -20.70 2.02
N ARG A 669 5.99 -20.94 1.43
CA ARG A 669 6.12 -21.36 0.01
C ARG A 669 6.07 -22.87 -0.16
N ASP A 670 6.45 -23.62 0.88
CA ASP A 670 6.33 -25.06 0.87
C ASP A 670 4.86 -25.48 1.01
N TYR A 671 4.55 -26.63 0.42
CA TYR A 671 3.18 -27.12 0.42
C TYR A 671 2.78 -27.58 1.81
N TRP A 672 1.55 -27.23 2.15
CA TRP A 672 0.90 -27.67 3.37
C TRP A 672 1.01 -29.19 3.52
N ASN A 673 1.65 -29.61 4.61
CA ASN A 673 2.03 -31.00 4.81
C ASN A 673 0.83 -31.86 5.24
N GLU A 674 0.67 -33.04 4.62
CA GLU A 674 -0.22 -34.11 5.11
C GLU A 674 0.10 -34.52 6.56
N ARG A 675 1.31 -34.25 7.09
CA ARG A 675 1.72 -34.56 8.47
C ARG A 675 0.99 -33.76 9.57
N LEU A 676 0.36 -32.64 9.24
CA LEU A 676 -0.53 -31.92 10.18
C LEU A 676 -1.96 -32.48 10.15
N SER A 677 -2.25 -33.33 9.18
CA SER A 677 -3.44 -34.17 9.11
C SER A 677 -3.11 -35.54 9.71
N VAL A 678 -3.99 -36.08 10.55
CA VAL A 678 -3.84 -37.46 11.01
C VAL A 678 -4.27 -38.36 9.85
N HIS A 679 -3.40 -39.25 9.36
CA HIS A 679 -3.76 -40.24 8.34
C HIS A 679 -5.09 -40.92 8.70
N GLY A 680 -6.11 -40.78 7.84
CA GLY A 680 -7.43 -41.39 8.02
C GLY A 680 -8.46 -40.55 8.78
N VAL A 681 -8.11 -39.37 9.30
CA VAL A 681 -9.09 -38.42 9.88
C VAL A 681 -9.36 -37.35 8.85
N VAL A 682 -10.56 -37.36 8.26
CA VAL A 682 -11.04 -36.22 7.47
C VAL A 682 -11.13 -35.03 8.45
N PRO A 683 -10.47 -33.89 8.19
CA PRO A 683 -10.51 -32.71 9.06
C PRO A 683 -11.87 -32.01 8.95
N ASN A 684 -12.96 -32.73 9.21
CA ASN A 684 -14.34 -32.23 9.19
C ASN A 684 -14.70 -31.49 10.48
N SER A 685 -13.79 -31.48 11.46
CA SER A 685 -13.91 -30.71 12.69
C SER A 685 -12.75 -29.72 12.76
N LEU A 686 -13.03 -28.46 12.46
CA LEU A 686 -12.19 -27.34 12.84
C LEU A 686 -12.07 -27.33 14.37
N VAL A 687 -10.93 -27.77 14.94
CA VAL A 687 -10.65 -27.60 16.37
C VAL A 687 -9.81 -26.35 16.55
N LEU A 688 -10.50 -25.22 16.69
CA LEU A 688 -9.94 -23.99 17.23
C LEU A 688 -10.32 -23.93 18.70
N PHE A 689 -9.34 -23.91 19.58
CA PHE A 689 -9.56 -23.42 20.94
C PHE A 689 -9.66 -21.90 20.87
N ASN A 690 -10.86 -21.42 20.57
CA ASN A 690 -11.17 -20.00 20.60
C ASN A 690 -11.42 -19.59 22.05
N VAL A 691 -10.50 -18.79 22.57
CA VAL A 691 -10.41 -18.36 23.96
C VAL A 691 -10.58 -16.85 23.98
N ARG A 692 -11.55 -16.28 24.72
CA ARG A 692 -11.87 -14.84 24.60
C ARG A 692 -10.77 -13.88 25.04
N SER A 693 -9.76 -14.44 25.65
CA SER A 693 -8.52 -13.79 26.03
C SER A 693 -7.49 -14.88 26.29
N LEU A 694 -6.21 -14.48 26.34
CA LEU A 694 -5.16 -15.36 26.86
C LEU A 694 -5.44 -15.82 28.29
N ALA A 695 -6.20 -15.05 29.09
CA ALA A 695 -6.64 -15.46 30.42
C ALA A 695 -7.63 -16.63 30.38
N GLU A 696 -8.56 -16.63 29.41
CA GLU A 696 -9.46 -17.76 29.18
C GLU A 696 -8.71 -18.98 28.66
N ALA A 697 -7.71 -18.78 27.79
CA ALA A 697 -6.83 -19.85 27.33
C ALA A 697 -6.17 -20.56 28.50
N ARG A 698 -5.59 -19.77 29.43
CA ARG A 698 -4.97 -20.30 30.64
C ARG A 698 -5.99 -20.99 31.55
N ALA A 699 -7.20 -20.46 31.67
CA ALA A 699 -8.26 -21.04 32.49
C ALA A 699 -8.79 -22.38 31.95
N ALA A 700 -8.91 -22.53 30.63
CA ALA A 700 -9.31 -23.79 30.00
C ALA A 700 -8.21 -24.87 30.09
N LEU A 701 -6.96 -24.45 30.31
CA LEU A 701 -5.79 -25.33 30.43
C LEU A 701 -5.47 -25.75 31.86
N ALA A 702 -5.95 -25.01 32.86
CA ALA A 702 -5.92 -25.39 34.27
C ALA A 702 -6.89 -26.56 34.50
#